data_AF-A0A963TVJ4-F1
#
_entry.id   AF-A0A963TVJ4-F1
#
_cell.length_a   1.000
_cell.length_b   1.000
_cell.length_c   1.000
_cell.angle_alpha   90.00
_cell.angle_beta   90.00
_cell.angle_gamma   90.00
#
_symmetry.space_group_name_H-M   'P 1'
#
loop_
_entity.id
_entity.type
_entity.pdbx_description
1 polymer ?
#
loop_
_entity_poly.entity_id
_entity_poly.type
_entity_poly.pdbx_seq_one_letter_code
_entity_poly.pdbx_strand_id
1 'polypeptide(L)'
;MDKTFNAAEAEQRLYEAWEKAGAFRAGANAKPGAETFCIMIPPPNVTGSLHMGHAFNNTLQDILVRWHRMRGFDTLWQPGQDHAGIATQMVVERELAKSNRRRTDLSRDAFTALVWDQKRKSGNTIIDQLKRLGASCDWSRNAFTMSGAPGAPEGEAGNFHDAVIKVFVDMYNKGLIYRGKRLVNWDPHFETAISDLEVEQVEVEGRMWHFKYPLAGGETYEYVERDEDGNVTLRETRDYIAIATTRPETMLGDGAVAVHPSDERYAPIVGKLCEIPVGPKEHRRLIPIITDEYPDPKFGSGAVKITGAHDFNDYGVAKRNDIPCYRLMDTKAAMRSDGAPYAEAAAIAQQVARSWLIRQGYLNPGLAEQPLTLSEAEVDALNLVPEDLRGLDRYGARKRVIEQITAEGLAVTVLEKSIDKETGAEHLERVPLVELNRMMQPHGDRSKVVIEPMLTDQWFVDTARIVQPAIDAVRDRRTTILPEQHEKVYFHWLENIEPWCISRQLWWGHQIPVWYGRYVRPDGTFPHAEEGTPPDEPGILLQGGHWMRAFCAPGPDAVREEAENWYRARLGHRVVVLFDGEEEEATAFAEEPGTTVLKLSRDPDVLDTWFSSGLWPIGTLGWPEETGELKRYFPTDVLVTGFDIIFFWVARMMMMQLAVVGEVPFHTVYVHALVRDEKGKKMSKSLGNVLDPLDLIDEYGADAVRFTLASMAAMGRDLKLSKDRIAGYRNF
;
A
#
# COMPACT_ATOMS: atom_id res chain seq x y z
N MET A 1 51.49 -30.55 -1.59
CA MET A 1 50.33 -29.80 -1.09
C MET A 1 50.85 -28.93 0.05
N ASP A 2 50.49 -27.65 0.05
CA ASP A 2 50.82 -26.76 1.15
C ASP A 2 50.15 -27.20 2.45
N LYS A 3 50.72 -26.79 3.59
CA LYS A 3 50.22 -27.16 4.92
C LYS A 3 48.89 -26.49 5.28
N THR A 4 48.52 -25.43 4.59
CA THR A 4 47.32 -24.62 4.83
C THR A 4 46.57 -24.41 3.52
N PHE A 5 45.27 -24.70 3.52
CA PHE A 5 44.39 -24.44 2.39
C PHE A 5 44.13 -22.94 2.26
N ASN A 6 44.37 -22.37 1.08
CA ASN A 6 44.07 -20.97 0.77
C ASN A 6 42.72 -20.88 0.06
N ALA A 7 41.65 -20.64 0.82
CA ALA A 7 40.30 -20.56 0.30
C ALA A 7 40.15 -19.42 -0.74
N ALA A 8 40.71 -18.24 -0.48
CA ALA A 8 40.57 -17.08 -1.36
C ALA A 8 41.07 -17.35 -2.79
N GLU A 9 42.24 -17.99 -2.93
CA GLU A 9 42.79 -18.35 -4.24
C GLU A 9 42.02 -19.50 -4.90
N ALA A 10 41.66 -20.53 -4.13
CA ALA A 10 40.99 -21.71 -4.65
C ALA A 10 39.56 -21.40 -5.13
N GLU A 11 38.78 -20.69 -4.32
CA GLU A 11 37.38 -20.33 -4.59
C GLU A 11 37.27 -19.50 -5.87
N GLN A 12 38.08 -18.45 -6.00
CA GLN A 12 38.08 -17.60 -7.20
C GLN A 12 38.43 -18.41 -8.45
N ARG A 13 39.55 -19.15 -8.41
CA ARG A 13 40.02 -19.96 -9.56
C ARG A 13 38.99 -21.01 -9.99
N LEU A 14 38.33 -21.67 -9.03
CA LEU A 14 37.31 -22.68 -9.32
C LEU A 14 36.04 -22.06 -9.90
N TYR A 15 35.60 -20.93 -9.35
CA TYR A 15 34.40 -20.25 -9.82
C TYR A 15 34.55 -19.74 -11.26
N GLU A 16 35.68 -19.10 -11.57
CA GLU A 16 36.02 -18.67 -12.92
C GLU A 16 36.04 -19.85 -13.91
N ALA A 17 36.56 -21.01 -13.49
CA ALA A 17 36.56 -22.22 -14.32
C ALA A 17 35.13 -22.73 -14.60
N TRP A 18 34.25 -22.72 -13.59
CA TRP A 18 32.85 -23.13 -13.76
C TRP A 18 32.06 -22.20 -14.68
N GLU A 19 32.22 -20.88 -14.55
CA GLU A 19 31.57 -19.91 -15.44
C GLU A 19 32.05 -20.07 -16.88
N LYS A 20 33.37 -20.18 -17.09
CA LYS A 20 33.96 -20.35 -18.42
C LYS A 20 33.49 -21.64 -19.09
N ALA A 21 33.28 -22.70 -18.32
CA ALA A 21 32.76 -23.97 -18.83
C ALA A 21 31.24 -23.95 -19.09
N GLY A 22 30.53 -22.89 -18.68
CA GLY A 22 29.06 -22.84 -18.74
C GLY A 22 28.41 -23.87 -17.81
N ALA A 23 29.07 -24.27 -16.73
CA ALA A 23 28.64 -25.36 -15.84
C ALA A 23 27.31 -25.10 -15.13
N PHE A 24 26.86 -23.84 -15.10
CA PHE A 24 25.66 -23.39 -14.42
C PHE A 24 24.48 -23.12 -15.36
N ARG A 25 24.69 -23.21 -16.68
CA ARG A 25 23.62 -22.99 -17.66
C ARG A 25 22.47 -23.97 -17.42
N ALA A 26 21.25 -23.51 -17.66
CA ALA A 26 20.08 -24.38 -17.70
C ALA A 26 20.32 -25.54 -18.69
N GLY A 27 20.01 -26.77 -18.30
CA GLY A 27 20.31 -27.96 -19.11
C GLY A 27 21.76 -28.45 -19.10
N ALA A 28 22.68 -27.77 -18.42
CA ALA A 28 24.07 -28.22 -18.37
C ALA A 28 24.17 -29.63 -17.77
N ASN A 29 24.72 -30.57 -18.55
CA ASN A 29 24.86 -32.00 -18.24
C ASN A 29 23.54 -32.81 -18.16
N ALA A 30 22.41 -32.22 -18.52
CA ALA A 30 21.14 -32.93 -18.59
C ALA A 30 21.06 -33.78 -19.86
N LYS A 31 20.58 -35.02 -19.73
CA LYS A 31 20.30 -35.88 -20.88
C LYS A 31 18.99 -35.45 -21.55
N PRO A 32 18.80 -35.69 -22.86
CA PRO A 32 17.51 -35.49 -23.50
C PRO A 32 16.40 -36.24 -22.74
N GLY A 33 15.32 -35.53 -22.38
CA GLY A 33 14.21 -36.08 -21.61
C GLY A 33 14.45 -36.19 -20.11
N ALA A 34 15.52 -35.59 -19.56
CA ALA A 34 15.69 -35.47 -18.11
C ALA A 34 14.54 -34.69 -17.48
N GLU A 35 14.15 -35.10 -16.27
CA GLU A 35 13.24 -34.33 -15.43
C GLU A 35 13.84 -32.97 -15.09
N THR A 36 13.00 -31.95 -14.99
CA THR A 36 13.43 -30.58 -14.70
C THR A 36 13.46 -30.33 -13.19
N PHE A 37 14.29 -29.38 -12.78
CA PHE A 37 14.27 -28.85 -11.42
C PHE A 37 14.53 -27.34 -11.45
N CYS A 38 13.52 -26.54 -11.15
CA CYS A 38 13.54 -25.09 -11.22
C CYS A 38 13.37 -24.45 -9.85
N ILE A 39 14.30 -23.56 -9.50
CA ILE A 39 14.18 -22.62 -8.39
C ILE A 39 14.40 -21.21 -8.93
N MET A 40 13.64 -20.25 -8.43
CA MET A 40 13.86 -18.83 -8.71
C MET A 40 14.34 -18.11 -7.47
N ILE A 41 15.36 -17.28 -7.63
CA ILE A 41 15.81 -16.39 -6.55
C ILE A 41 14.70 -15.38 -6.27
N PRO A 42 14.28 -15.18 -5.00
CA PRO A 42 13.58 -13.98 -4.57
C PRO A 42 14.39 -12.75 -4.97
N PRO A 43 13.93 -11.98 -5.97
CA PRO A 43 14.79 -11.00 -6.62
C PRO A 43 15.21 -9.93 -5.61
N PRO A 44 16.52 -9.75 -5.33
CA PRO A 44 16.95 -8.73 -4.40
C PRO A 44 16.65 -7.33 -4.93
N ASN A 45 16.22 -6.45 -4.03
CA ASN A 45 15.95 -5.05 -4.34
C ASN A 45 17.23 -4.31 -4.74
N VAL A 46 17.18 -3.53 -5.82
CA VAL A 46 18.33 -2.74 -6.34
C VAL A 46 18.63 -1.47 -5.52
N THR A 47 18.70 -1.62 -4.20
CA THR A 47 18.84 -0.55 -3.21
C THR A 47 20.20 -0.51 -2.51
N GLY A 48 21.08 -1.46 -2.80
CA GLY A 48 22.43 -1.54 -2.22
C GLY A 48 22.98 -2.98 -2.22
N SER A 49 23.78 -3.31 -1.21
CA SER A 49 24.38 -4.64 -1.03
C SER A 49 23.47 -5.62 -0.27
N LEU A 50 23.71 -6.92 -0.51
CA LEU A 50 23.14 -8.04 0.21
C LEU A 50 23.69 -8.16 1.63
N HIS A 51 22.84 -8.55 2.57
CA HIS A 51 23.19 -8.96 3.94
C HIS A 51 23.13 -10.49 4.14
N MET A 52 23.54 -10.98 5.31
CA MET A 52 23.54 -12.42 5.67
C MET A 52 22.22 -13.17 5.50
N GLY A 53 21.07 -12.51 5.64
CA GLY A 53 19.78 -13.11 5.28
C GLY A 53 19.69 -13.58 3.82
N HIS A 54 20.22 -12.81 2.87
CA HIS A 54 20.28 -13.23 1.47
C HIS A 54 21.29 -14.36 1.27
N ALA A 55 22.44 -14.31 1.95
CA ALA A 55 23.42 -15.38 1.89
C ALA A 55 22.83 -16.71 2.38
N PHE A 56 22.04 -16.68 3.47
CA PHE A 56 21.33 -17.85 3.98
C PHE A 56 20.34 -18.40 2.95
N ASN A 57 19.44 -17.55 2.45
CA ASN A 57 18.44 -17.93 1.45
C ASN A 57 19.09 -18.58 0.21
N ASN A 58 20.10 -17.92 -0.38
CA ASN A 58 20.79 -18.41 -1.57
C ASN A 58 21.63 -19.66 -1.30
N THR A 59 22.19 -19.83 -0.10
CA THR A 59 22.92 -21.05 0.27
C THR A 59 22.00 -22.27 0.22
N LEU A 60 20.78 -22.15 0.75
CA LEU A 60 19.80 -23.24 0.74
C LEU A 60 19.37 -23.60 -0.69
N GLN A 61 19.10 -22.59 -1.51
CA GLN A 61 18.73 -22.78 -2.92
C GLN A 61 19.85 -23.47 -3.70
N ASP A 62 21.08 -22.99 -3.59
CA ASP A 62 22.23 -23.54 -4.32
C ASP A 62 22.53 -24.99 -3.93
N ILE A 63 22.32 -25.36 -2.66
CA ILE A 63 22.44 -26.76 -2.20
C ILE A 63 21.45 -27.65 -2.95
N LEU A 64 20.17 -27.25 -3.03
CA LEU A 64 19.13 -28.01 -3.73
C LEU A 64 19.44 -28.12 -5.22
N VAL A 65 19.80 -27.00 -5.85
CA VAL A 65 20.13 -26.93 -7.28
C VAL A 65 21.32 -27.83 -7.62
N ARG A 66 22.43 -27.73 -6.87
CA ARG A 66 23.61 -28.56 -7.10
C ARG A 66 23.31 -30.03 -6.88
N TRP A 67 22.56 -30.38 -5.83
CA TRP A 67 22.16 -31.75 -5.56
C TRP A 67 21.31 -32.36 -6.68
N HIS A 68 20.31 -31.63 -7.19
CA HIS A 68 19.50 -32.07 -8.34
C HIS A 68 20.33 -32.16 -9.63
N ARG A 69 21.22 -31.20 -9.89
CA ARG A 69 22.11 -31.21 -11.06
C ARG A 69 23.01 -32.44 -11.05
N MET A 70 23.57 -32.78 -9.90
CA MET A 70 24.40 -33.99 -9.72
C MET A 70 23.61 -35.30 -9.87
N ARG A 71 22.29 -35.27 -9.66
CA ARG A 71 21.38 -36.40 -9.92
C ARG A 71 20.96 -36.52 -11.39
N GLY A 72 21.35 -35.58 -12.24
CA GLY A 72 21.08 -35.59 -13.68
C GLY A 72 19.81 -34.87 -14.13
N PHE A 73 19.20 -34.05 -13.26
CA PHE A 73 18.05 -33.20 -13.62
C PHE A 73 18.48 -32.08 -14.57
N ASP A 74 17.55 -31.64 -15.43
CA ASP A 74 17.64 -30.37 -16.15
C ASP A 74 17.34 -29.23 -15.17
N THR A 75 18.39 -28.69 -14.55
CA THR A 75 18.25 -27.69 -13.50
C THR A 75 18.27 -26.27 -14.04
N LEU A 76 17.31 -25.45 -13.64
CA LEU A 76 17.35 -23.98 -13.77
C LEU A 76 17.37 -23.35 -12.37
N TRP A 77 18.43 -22.61 -12.07
CA TRP A 77 18.41 -21.66 -10.97
C TRP A 77 18.39 -20.25 -11.54
N GLN A 78 17.21 -19.65 -11.58
CA GLN A 78 16.91 -18.40 -12.26
C GLN A 78 17.31 -17.20 -11.37
N PRO A 79 18.34 -16.43 -11.74
CA PRO A 79 18.70 -15.21 -11.01
C PRO A 79 17.89 -14.02 -11.51
N GLY A 80 17.84 -12.98 -10.70
CA GLY A 80 17.33 -11.69 -11.12
C GLY A 80 17.22 -10.68 -9.99
N GLN A 81 16.71 -9.51 -10.32
CA GLN A 81 16.70 -8.31 -9.46
C GLN A 81 15.35 -7.60 -9.55
N ASP A 82 14.94 -6.98 -8.45
CA ASP A 82 13.70 -6.21 -8.39
C ASP A 82 13.99 -4.71 -8.41
N HIS A 83 13.29 -3.98 -9.27
CA HIS A 83 13.30 -2.52 -9.32
C HIS A 83 12.89 -1.86 -8.00
N ALA A 84 12.13 -2.54 -7.15
CA ALA A 84 11.77 -2.15 -5.78
C ALA A 84 11.08 -0.77 -5.62
N GLY A 85 10.51 -0.22 -6.71
CA GLY A 85 9.69 1.00 -6.72
C GLY A 85 10.19 2.10 -5.79
N ILE A 86 9.41 2.37 -4.73
CA ILE A 86 9.67 3.40 -3.73
C ILE A 86 11.05 3.25 -3.06
N ALA A 87 11.50 2.02 -2.80
CA ALA A 87 12.76 1.79 -2.08
C ALA A 87 13.96 2.26 -2.90
N THR A 88 13.97 2.01 -4.21
CA THR A 88 15.03 2.48 -5.12
C THR A 88 14.92 3.98 -5.36
N GLN A 89 13.68 4.48 -5.56
CA GLN A 89 13.43 5.91 -5.70
C GLN A 89 14.01 6.70 -4.50
N MET A 90 13.78 6.22 -3.29
CA MET A 90 14.31 6.82 -2.06
C MET A 90 15.83 6.84 -1.96
N VAL A 91 16.53 5.87 -2.56
CA VAL A 91 18.01 5.90 -2.58
C VAL A 91 18.49 7.07 -3.43
N VAL A 92 17.88 7.26 -4.60
CA VAL A 92 18.20 8.36 -5.51
C VAL A 92 17.82 9.71 -4.92
N GLU A 93 16.64 9.82 -4.30
CA GLU A 93 16.22 11.06 -3.65
C GLU A 93 17.14 11.44 -2.48
N ARG A 94 17.58 10.45 -1.67
CA ARG A 94 18.58 10.68 -0.61
C ARG A 94 19.92 11.16 -1.17
N GLU A 95 20.33 10.65 -2.32
CA GLU A 95 21.56 11.11 -2.98
C GLU A 95 21.42 12.54 -3.51
N LEU A 96 20.28 12.87 -4.14
CA LEU A 96 19.98 14.23 -4.60
C LEU A 96 19.95 15.23 -3.43
N ALA A 97 19.37 14.84 -2.29
CA ALA A 97 19.26 15.67 -1.11
C ALA A 97 20.63 16.10 -0.54
N LYS A 98 21.69 15.29 -0.71
CA LYS A 98 23.07 15.67 -0.33
C LYS A 98 23.58 16.90 -1.08
N SER A 99 23.03 17.15 -2.27
CA SER A 99 23.30 18.34 -3.09
C SER A 99 22.20 19.39 -3.01
N ASN A 100 21.30 19.30 -2.02
CA ASN A 100 20.13 20.16 -1.83
C ASN A 100 19.19 20.23 -3.06
N ARG A 101 19.11 19.12 -3.81
CA ARG A 101 18.19 18.94 -4.94
C ARG A 101 17.10 17.96 -4.57
N ARG A 102 15.94 18.09 -5.19
CA ARG A 102 14.76 17.23 -5.00
C ARG A 102 14.36 16.58 -6.32
N ARG A 103 13.62 15.48 -6.25
CA ARG A 103 12.99 14.84 -7.41
C ARG A 103 12.20 15.83 -8.26
N THR A 104 11.41 16.68 -7.63
CA THR A 104 10.54 17.67 -8.29
C THR A 104 11.29 18.81 -8.99
N ASP A 105 12.60 18.92 -8.80
CA ASP A 105 13.44 19.89 -9.52
C ASP A 105 13.88 19.32 -10.90
N LEU A 106 13.45 18.09 -11.25
CA LEU A 106 13.76 17.38 -12.49
C LEU A 106 12.47 17.04 -13.26
N SER A 107 12.60 16.80 -14.57
CA SER A 107 11.55 16.08 -15.32
C SER A 107 11.53 14.61 -14.89
N ARG A 108 10.39 13.93 -15.14
CA ARG A 108 10.25 12.50 -14.85
C ARG A 108 11.36 11.69 -15.54
N ASP A 109 11.63 11.95 -16.81
CA ASP A 109 12.64 11.23 -17.60
C ASP A 109 14.07 11.47 -17.08
N ALA A 110 14.39 12.71 -16.72
CA ALA A 110 15.70 13.03 -16.15
C ALA A 110 15.90 12.34 -14.80
N PHE A 111 14.84 12.23 -13.99
CA PHE A 111 14.89 11.52 -12.73
C PHE A 111 15.00 10.00 -12.92
N THR A 112 14.17 9.39 -13.77
CA THR A 112 14.20 7.93 -14.02
C THR A 112 15.54 7.48 -14.63
N ALA A 113 16.21 8.32 -15.42
CA ALA A 113 17.58 8.07 -15.88
C ALA A 113 18.58 7.92 -14.71
N LEU A 114 18.48 8.77 -13.67
CA LEU A 114 19.30 8.63 -12.46
C LEU A 114 18.98 7.34 -11.70
N VAL A 115 17.72 6.89 -11.72
CA VAL A 115 17.32 5.62 -11.11
C VAL A 115 17.90 4.42 -11.87
N TRP A 116 17.94 4.46 -13.20
CA TRP A 116 18.63 3.45 -14.01
C TRP A 116 20.14 3.38 -13.71
N ASP A 117 20.81 4.51 -13.53
CA ASP A 117 22.22 4.54 -13.13
C ASP A 117 22.43 3.92 -11.74
N GLN A 118 21.52 4.20 -10.80
CA GLN A 118 21.55 3.59 -9.47
C GLN A 118 21.30 2.08 -9.52
N LYS A 119 20.38 1.61 -10.38
CA LYS A 119 20.13 0.20 -10.66
C LYS A 119 21.39 -0.49 -11.13
N ARG A 120 22.12 0.09 -12.10
CA ARG A 120 23.37 -0.49 -12.63
C ARG A 120 24.41 -0.69 -11.53
N LYS A 121 24.64 0.33 -10.69
CA LYS A 121 25.60 0.27 -9.59
C LYS A 121 25.24 -0.82 -8.56
N SER A 122 23.98 -0.81 -8.12
CA SER A 122 23.51 -1.76 -7.10
C SER A 122 23.44 -3.18 -7.65
N GLY A 123 23.00 -3.33 -8.89
CA GLY A 123 22.84 -4.61 -9.55
C GLY A 123 24.16 -5.36 -9.76
N ASN A 124 25.21 -4.67 -10.18
CA ASN A 124 26.54 -5.28 -10.30
C ASN A 124 27.04 -5.77 -8.95
N THR A 125 26.88 -4.96 -7.90
CA THR A 125 27.28 -5.32 -6.53
C THR A 125 26.58 -6.60 -6.06
N ILE A 126 25.26 -6.72 -6.30
CA ILE A 126 24.47 -7.90 -5.94
C ILE A 126 24.98 -9.16 -6.65
N ILE A 127 25.24 -9.05 -7.96
CA ILE A 127 25.74 -10.19 -8.76
C ILE A 127 27.12 -10.61 -8.23
N ASP A 128 28.03 -9.67 -8.02
CA ASP A 128 29.38 -9.95 -7.53
C ASP A 128 29.35 -10.62 -6.14
N GLN A 129 28.45 -10.19 -5.25
CA GLN A 129 28.26 -10.82 -3.94
C GLN A 129 27.78 -12.27 -4.05
N LEU A 130 26.81 -12.56 -4.92
CA LEU A 130 26.32 -13.93 -5.14
C LEU A 130 27.39 -14.80 -5.81
N LYS A 131 28.16 -14.26 -6.76
CA LYS A 131 29.30 -14.95 -7.38
C LYS A 131 30.38 -15.27 -6.34
N ARG A 132 30.71 -14.33 -5.45
CA ARG A 132 31.69 -14.54 -4.37
C ARG A 132 31.21 -15.55 -3.33
N LEU A 133 29.90 -15.65 -3.10
CA LEU A 133 29.26 -16.73 -2.32
C LEU A 133 29.33 -18.09 -3.05
N GLY A 134 29.74 -18.13 -4.31
CA GLY A 134 29.81 -19.36 -5.10
C GLY A 134 28.45 -19.83 -5.63
N ALA A 135 27.50 -18.91 -5.88
CA ALA A 135 26.18 -19.26 -6.40
C ALA A 135 26.29 -19.86 -7.82
N SER A 136 25.66 -21.03 -8.07
CA SER A 136 25.61 -21.71 -9.38
C SER A 136 24.41 -21.33 -10.26
N CYS A 137 24.04 -20.05 -10.26
CA CYS A 137 22.93 -19.50 -11.05
C CYS A 137 23.24 -19.50 -12.54
N ASP A 138 22.18 -19.55 -13.36
CA ASP A 138 22.32 -19.26 -14.80
C ASP A 138 22.37 -17.75 -15.04
N TRP A 139 23.56 -17.15 -14.91
CA TRP A 139 23.77 -15.72 -15.09
C TRP A 139 23.41 -15.21 -16.49
N SER A 140 23.37 -16.08 -17.51
CA SER A 140 22.95 -15.67 -18.85
C SER A 140 21.47 -15.30 -18.93
N ARG A 141 20.70 -15.68 -17.91
CA ARG A 141 19.27 -15.42 -17.78
C ARG A 141 18.95 -14.39 -16.70
N ASN A 142 19.92 -13.63 -16.20
CA ASN A 142 19.67 -12.66 -15.13
C ASN A 142 18.55 -11.68 -15.51
N ALA A 143 17.42 -11.79 -14.81
CA ALA A 143 16.22 -11.03 -15.10
C ALA A 143 16.17 -9.74 -14.28
N PHE A 144 15.45 -8.74 -14.78
CA PHE A 144 15.11 -7.55 -14.03
C PHE A 144 13.63 -7.21 -14.26
N THR A 145 12.92 -6.86 -13.19
CA THR A 145 11.45 -6.66 -13.27
C THR A 145 11.05 -5.56 -14.24
N MET A 146 11.89 -4.55 -14.47
CA MET A 146 11.64 -3.47 -15.45
C MET A 146 12.38 -3.65 -16.78
N SER A 147 12.93 -4.83 -17.08
CA SER A 147 13.49 -5.08 -18.42
C SER A 147 12.40 -4.89 -19.50
N GLY A 148 12.76 -4.18 -20.57
CA GLY A 148 11.85 -3.82 -21.67
C GLY A 148 11.02 -2.57 -21.42
N ALA A 149 11.12 -1.94 -20.25
CA ALA A 149 10.38 -0.70 -19.98
C ALA A 149 10.84 0.44 -20.90
N PRO A 150 9.95 1.39 -21.24
CA PRO A 150 10.32 2.61 -21.96
C PRO A 150 11.51 3.31 -21.28
N GLY A 151 12.53 3.65 -22.08
CA GLY A 151 13.76 4.26 -21.57
C GLY A 151 14.73 3.28 -20.89
N ALA A 152 14.49 1.97 -20.95
CA ALA A 152 15.45 0.98 -20.48
C ALA A 152 16.77 1.05 -21.27
N PRO A 153 17.93 1.10 -20.60
CA PRO A 153 19.23 1.21 -21.26
C PRO A 153 19.63 -0.11 -21.94
N GLU A 154 20.67 -0.05 -22.79
CA GLU A 154 21.28 -1.25 -23.37
C GLU A 154 21.65 -2.28 -22.29
N GLY A 155 21.34 -3.55 -22.54
CA GLY A 155 21.49 -4.64 -21.58
C GLY A 155 20.22 -4.99 -20.80
N GLU A 156 19.16 -4.17 -20.88
CA GLU A 156 17.88 -4.40 -20.20
C GLU A 156 16.71 -4.71 -21.16
N ALA A 157 17.01 -5.27 -22.33
CA ALA A 157 16.05 -5.51 -23.43
C ALA A 157 15.12 -6.73 -23.24
N GLY A 158 14.96 -7.24 -22.01
CA GLY A 158 14.02 -8.33 -21.71
C GLY A 158 12.55 -7.92 -21.88
N ASN A 159 11.61 -8.84 -21.74
CA ASN A 159 10.17 -8.60 -21.95
C ASN A 159 9.33 -8.63 -20.66
N PHE A 160 9.96 -8.48 -19.49
CA PHE A 160 9.25 -8.52 -18.21
C PHE A 160 8.24 -7.37 -18.09
N HIS A 161 8.57 -6.19 -18.61
CA HIS A 161 7.63 -5.07 -18.65
C HIS A 161 6.36 -5.41 -19.42
N ASP A 162 6.50 -6.06 -20.59
CA ASP A 162 5.37 -6.41 -21.45
C ASP A 162 4.43 -7.40 -20.77
N ALA A 163 4.99 -8.33 -19.98
CA ALA A 163 4.20 -9.22 -19.12
C ALA A 163 3.32 -8.42 -18.15
N VAL A 164 3.91 -7.49 -17.41
CA VAL A 164 3.19 -6.67 -16.42
C VAL A 164 2.06 -5.89 -17.07
N ILE A 165 2.33 -5.26 -18.22
CA ILE A 165 1.34 -4.49 -18.96
C ILE A 165 0.23 -5.39 -19.50
N LYS A 166 0.56 -6.55 -20.07
CA LYS A 166 -0.44 -7.50 -20.54
C LYS A 166 -1.37 -7.96 -19.43
N VAL A 167 -0.82 -8.33 -18.26
CA VAL A 167 -1.65 -8.76 -17.11
C VAL A 167 -2.57 -7.65 -16.65
N PHE A 168 -2.08 -6.41 -16.58
CA PHE A 168 -2.94 -5.28 -16.23
C PHE A 168 -4.10 -5.15 -17.21
N VAL A 169 -3.83 -5.10 -18.52
CA VAL A 169 -4.85 -4.94 -19.56
C VAL A 169 -5.84 -6.11 -19.54
N ASP A 170 -5.36 -7.35 -19.44
CA ASP A 170 -6.20 -8.54 -19.40
C ASP A 170 -7.10 -8.57 -18.15
N MET A 171 -6.57 -8.22 -16.98
CA MET A 171 -7.35 -8.18 -15.74
C MET A 171 -8.32 -6.99 -15.71
N TYR A 172 -7.95 -5.84 -16.28
CA TYR A 172 -8.84 -4.70 -16.48
C TYR A 172 -10.03 -5.09 -17.38
N ASN A 173 -9.76 -5.73 -18.52
CA ASN A 173 -10.80 -6.18 -19.45
C ASN A 173 -11.72 -7.26 -18.85
N LYS A 174 -11.22 -8.06 -17.91
CA LYS A 174 -12.02 -9.04 -17.12
C LYS A 174 -12.81 -8.40 -15.96
N GLY A 175 -12.66 -7.08 -15.75
CA GLY A 175 -13.24 -6.36 -14.61
C GLY A 175 -12.66 -6.77 -13.26
N LEU A 176 -11.47 -7.36 -13.23
CA LEU A 176 -10.74 -7.74 -12.00
C LEU A 176 -9.89 -6.58 -11.47
N ILE A 177 -9.52 -5.64 -12.34
CA ILE A 177 -8.90 -4.37 -11.97
C ILE A 177 -9.94 -3.27 -12.17
N TYR A 178 -10.12 -2.43 -11.16
CA TYR A 178 -11.01 -1.28 -11.21
C TYR A 178 -10.37 -0.06 -10.56
N ARG A 179 -10.85 1.13 -10.94
CA ARG A 179 -10.51 2.39 -10.27
C ARG A 179 -11.65 2.77 -9.34
N GLY A 180 -11.34 3.19 -8.13
CA GLY A 180 -12.36 3.63 -7.17
C GLY A 180 -11.79 4.49 -6.06
N LYS A 181 -12.67 5.23 -5.39
CA LYS A 181 -12.32 6.05 -4.22
C LYS A 181 -12.44 5.19 -2.97
N ARG A 182 -11.32 4.90 -2.32
CA ARG A 182 -11.27 4.12 -1.07
C ARG A 182 -10.25 4.73 -0.11
N LEU A 183 -10.39 4.39 1.17
CA LEU A 183 -9.40 4.72 2.17
C LEU A 183 -8.15 3.87 1.92
N VAL A 184 -6.99 4.51 1.85
CA VAL A 184 -5.69 3.86 1.72
C VAL A 184 -4.74 4.37 2.79
N ASN A 185 -3.72 3.59 3.12
CA ASN A 185 -2.59 4.08 3.90
C ASN A 185 -1.81 5.05 3.04
N TRP A 186 -1.77 6.32 3.44
CA TRP A 186 -1.04 7.36 2.72
C TRP A 186 0.19 7.78 3.51
N ASP A 187 1.34 7.76 2.85
CA ASP A 187 2.57 8.30 3.40
C ASP A 187 2.67 9.80 3.06
N PRO A 188 2.47 10.72 4.03
CA PRO A 188 2.48 12.17 3.76
C PRO A 188 3.88 12.73 3.47
N HIS A 189 4.95 11.96 3.74
CA HIS A 189 6.31 12.37 3.42
C HIS A 189 6.65 12.08 1.97
N PHE A 190 6.25 10.90 1.47
CA PHE A 190 6.46 10.52 0.07
C PHE A 190 5.30 10.90 -0.86
N GLU A 191 4.17 11.34 -0.29
CA GLU A 191 2.94 11.69 -0.99
C GLU A 191 2.46 10.53 -1.89
N THR A 192 2.38 9.33 -1.31
CA THR A 192 1.94 8.13 -2.04
C THR A 192 1.19 7.15 -1.15
N ALA A 193 0.26 6.41 -1.77
CA ALA A 193 -0.35 5.24 -1.17
C ALA A 193 0.70 4.15 -0.89
N ILE A 194 0.57 3.46 0.24
CA ILE A 194 1.37 2.30 0.61
C ILE A 194 0.45 1.14 1.02
N SER A 195 0.93 -0.09 0.94
CA SER A 195 0.16 -1.26 1.38
C SER A 195 0.03 -1.28 2.91
N ASP A 196 -1.02 -1.92 3.46
CA ASP A 196 -1.13 -2.25 4.90
C ASP A 196 0.13 -2.92 5.43
N LEU A 197 0.79 -3.71 4.57
CA LEU A 197 1.98 -4.45 4.93
C LEU A 197 3.25 -3.58 4.94
N GLU A 198 3.21 -2.38 4.37
CA GLU A 198 4.28 -1.36 4.41
C GLU A 198 4.12 -0.41 5.63
N VAL A 199 3.16 -0.72 6.51
CA VAL A 199 2.89 -0.01 7.75
C VAL A 199 3.45 -0.77 8.95
N GLU A 200 4.28 -0.10 9.74
CA GLU A 200 4.76 -0.57 11.03
C GLU A 200 3.90 -0.03 12.15
N GLN A 201 3.37 -0.92 13.00
CA GLN A 201 2.63 -0.52 14.19
C GLN A 201 3.62 -0.23 15.33
N VAL A 202 3.69 1.02 15.77
CA VAL A 202 4.60 1.48 16.83
C VAL A 202 3.80 1.85 18.07
N GLU A 203 4.14 1.26 19.22
CA GLU A 203 3.54 1.65 20.51
C GLU A 203 4.04 3.05 20.91
N VAL A 204 3.13 3.98 21.14
CA VAL A 204 3.43 5.36 21.54
C VAL A 204 2.59 5.77 22.74
N GLU A 205 3.16 6.63 23.59
CA GLU A 205 2.41 7.28 24.65
C GLU A 205 1.58 8.43 24.06
N GLY A 206 0.26 8.25 24.08
CA GLY A 206 -0.74 9.17 23.57
C GLY A 206 -1.67 9.71 24.66
N ARG A 207 -2.68 10.45 24.21
CA ARG A 207 -3.72 11.03 25.06
C ARG A 207 -5.08 10.74 24.44
N MET A 208 -6.07 10.49 25.29
CA MET A 208 -7.48 10.38 24.92
C MET A 208 -8.22 11.58 25.51
N TRP A 209 -8.82 12.41 24.66
CA TRP A 209 -9.57 13.58 25.09
C TRP A 209 -11.07 13.27 25.09
N HIS A 210 -11.78 13.79 26.10
CA HIS A 210 -13.23 13.60 26.23
C HIS A 210 -13.95 14.93 26.00
N PHE A 211 -14.77 14.99 24.96
CA PHE A 211 -15.50 16.19 24.55
C PHE A 211 -17.01 15.97 24.59
N LYS A 212 -17.74 17.05 24.86
CA LYS A 212 -19.20 17.10 24.85
C LYS A 212 -19.67 17.53 23.47
N TYR A 213 -20.56 16.74 22.88
CA TYR A 213 -21.32 17.09 21.68
C TYR A 213 -22.73 17.48 22.14
N PRO A 214 -23.06 18.78 22.21
CA PRO A 214 -24.38 19.23 22.67
C PRO A 214 -25.50 18.65 21.80
N LEU A 215 -26.60 18.24 22.41
CA LEU A 215 -27.77 17.78 21.67
C LEU A 215 -28.51 18.98 21.07
N ALA A 216 -28.93 18.85 19.81
CA ALA A 216 -29.66 19.89 19.12
C ALA A 216 -31.07 20.06 19.69
N GLY A 217 -31.67 21.24 19.54
CA GLY A 217 -33.08 21.47 19.87
C GLY A 217 -33.41 21.50 21.37
N GLY A 218 -32.40 21.58 22.25
CA GLY A 218 -32.60 21.56 23.71
C GLY A 218 -32.97 20.17 24.25
N GLU A 219 -32.67 19.13 23.48
CA GLU A 219 -32.92 17.74 23.86
C GLU A 219 -32.08 17.35 25.08
N THR A 220 -32.69 16.55 25.96
CA THR A 220 -32.01 15.97 27.12
C THR A 220 -32.37 14.49 27.25
N TYR A 221 -31.54 13.75 27.97
CA TYR A 221 -31.79 12.35 28.28
C TYR A 221 -31.21 11.97 29.64
N GLU A 222 -31.78 10.94 30.25
CA GLU A 222 -31.25 10.36 31.48
C GLU A 222 -30.12 9.39 31.12
N TYR A 223 -28.89 9.78 31.46
CA TYR A 223 -27.73 8.92 31.35
C TYR A 223 -27.60 8.08 32.62
N VAL A 224 -27.66 6.75 32.47
CA VAL A 224 -27.64 5.80 33.59
C VAL A 224 -26.54 4.77 33.37
N GLU A 225 -25.45 4.86 34.14
CA GLU A 225 -24.44 3.81 34.16
C GLU A 225 -24.81 2.72 35.16
N ARG A 226 -24.49 1.47 34.80
CA ARG A 226 -24.70 0.31 35.67
C ARG A 226 -23.41 -0.50 35.79
N ASP A 227 -23.20 -1.10 36.95
CA ASP A 227 -22.17 -2.11 37.15
C ASP A 227 -22.57 -3.47 36.57
N GLU A 228 -21.67 -4.46 36.68
CA GLU A 228 -21.89 -5.83 36.17
C GLU A 228 -23.08 -6.54 36.85
N ASP A 229 -23.45 -6.11 38.05
CA ASP A 229 -24.59 -6.64 38.82
C ASP A 229 -25.90 -5.88 38.51
N GLY A 230 -25.86 -4.90 37.60
CA GLY A 230 -27.01 -4.10 37.16
C GLY A 230 -27.38 -2.94 38.09
N ASN A 231 -26.59 -2.67 39.13
CA ASN A 231 -26.82 -1.56 40.05
C ASN A 231 -26.44 -0.24 39.38
N VAL A 232 -27.21 0.81 39.64
CA VAL A 232 -26.94 2.15 39.09
C VAL A 232 -25.72 2.76 39.79
N THR A 233 -24.65 3.04 39.05
CA THR A 233 -23.41 3.67 39.53
C THR A 233 -23.41 5.18 39.32
N LEU A 234 -24.04 5.64 38.24
CA LEU A 234 -24.20 7.05 37.90
C LEU A 234 -25.59 7.26 37.29
N ARG A 235 -26.27 8.33 37.70
CA ARG A 235 -27.48 8.83 37.06
C ARG A 235 -27.39 10.34 36.92
N GLU A 236 -27.48 10.83 35.71
CA GLU A 236 -27.48 12.27 35.44
C GLU A 236 -28.30 12.62 34.18
N THR A 237 -29.00 13.75 34.24
CA THR A 237 -29.63 14.35 33.06
C THR A 237 -28.56 15.04 32.23
N ARG A 238 -28.36 14.62 30.98
CA ARG A 238 -27.40 15.23 30.05
C ARG A 238 -28.12 15.93 28.90
N ASP A 239 -27.56 17.05 28.48
CA ASP A 239 -27.87 17.78 27.23
C ASP A 239 -26.77 17.58 26.17
N TYR A 240 -25.88 16.60 26.36
CA TYR A 240 -24.78 16.27 25.45
C TYR A 240 -24.50 14.76 25.41
N ILE A 241 -23.87 14.31 24.32
CA ILE A 241 -23.21 13.01 24.24
C ILE A 241 -21.70 13.19 24.39
N ALA A 242 -21.06 12.36 25.22
CA ALA A 242 -19.62 12.43 25.45
C ALA A 242 -18.89 11.56 24.42
N ILE A 243 -17.84 12.09 23.81
CA ILE A 243 -17.00 11.38 22.84
C ILE A 243 -15.56 11.39 23.31
N ALA A 244 -14.94 10.22 23.31
CA ALA A 244 -13.52 10.06 23.58
C ALA A 244 -12.76 9.91 22.24
N THR A 245 -11.67 10.65 22.05
CA THR A 245 -10.88 10.59 20.81
C THR A 245 -9.39 10.86 21.05
N THR A 246 -8.53 10.20 20.26
CA THR A 246 -7.08 10.49 20.19
C THR A 246 -6.73 11.47 19.07
N ARG A 247 -7.68 11.80 18.18
CA ARG A 247 -7.50 12.69 17.03
C ARG A 247 -8.54 13.83 16.99
N PRO A 248 -8.48 14.80 17.91
CA PRO A 248 -9.42 15.93 17.94
C PRO A 248 -9.55 16.70 16.62
N GLU A 249 -8.46 16.85 15.86
CA GLU A 249 -8.46 17.54 14.56
C GLU A 249 -9.38 16.91 13.52
N THR A 250 -9.67 15.61 13.65
CA THR A 250 -10.53 14.88 12.72
C THR A 250 -12.02 15.10 12.98
N MET A 251 -12.39 15.66 14.14
CA MET A 251 -13.79 15.92 14.50
C MET A 251 -14.48 16.88 13.53
N LEU A 252 -13.71 17.74 12.86
CA LEU A 252 -14.18 18.63 11.79
C LEU A 252 -14.84 17.88 10.63
N GLY A 253 -14.51 16.60 10.44
CA GLY A 253 -14.99 15.74 9.37
C GLY A 253 -16.01 14.70 9.84
N ASP A 254 -16.48 14.80 11.09
CA ASP A 254 -17.47 13.86 11.61
C ASP A 254 -18.74 13.92 10.75
N GLY A 255 -19.19 12.74 10.32
CA GLY A 255 -20.46 12.57 9.61
C GLY A 255 -21.57 12.10 10.53
N ALA A 256 -21.24 11.43 11.63
CA ALA A 256 -22.18 10.89 12.62
C ALA A 256 -21.48 10.62 13.96
N VAL A 257 -22.28 10.35 15.00
CA VAL A 257 -21.85 9.67 16.22
C VAL A 257 -22.51 8.30 16.25
N ALA A 258 -21.73 7.23 16.43
CA ALA A 258 -22.25 5.87 16.53
C ALA A 258 -22.27 5.38 17.98
N VAL A 259 -23.33 4.68 18.35
CA VAL A 259 -23.49 3.95 19.61
C VAL A 259 -23.88 2.49 19.33
N HIS A 260 -23.60 1.59 20.26
CA HIS A 260 -23.99 0.19 20.08
C HIS A 260 -25.53 0.02 20.21
N PRO A 261 -26.19 -0.79 19.36
CA PRO A 261 -27.65 -1.03 19.44
C PRO A 261 -28.14 -1.52 20.80
N SER A 262 -27.30 -2.27 21.53
CA SER A 262 -27.63 -2.80 22.86
C SER A 262 -27.31 -1.85 24.01
N ASP A 263 -26.78 -0.66 23.74
CA ASP A 263 -26.44 0.31 24.77
C ASP A 263 -27.65 1.16 25.15
N GLU A 264 -28.37 0.70 26.18
CA GLU A 264 -29.60 1.35 26.68
C GLU A 264 -29.38 2.80 27.12
N ARG A 265 -28.14 3.21 27.43
CA ARG A 265 -27.82 4.59 27.85
C ARG A 265 -28.16 5.59 26.75
N TYR A 266 -27.97 5.21 25.50
CA TYR A 266 -28.08 6.11 24.34
C TYR A 266 -29.34 5.88 23.51
N ALA A 267 -30.09 4.80 23.77
CA ALA A 267 -31.35 4.51 23.06
C ALA A 267 -32.32 5.72 22.95
N PRO A 268 -32.49 6.59 23.97
CA PRO A 268 -33.40 7.75 23.87
C PRO A 268 -32.95 8.86 22.91
N ILE A 269 -31.69 8.85 22.46
CA ILE A 269 -31.11 9.89 21.61
C ILE A 269 -30.68 9.38 20.22
N VAL A 270 -30.86 8.09 19.93
CA VAL A 270 -30.71 7.55 18.58
C VAL A 270 -31.70 8.24 17.63
N GLY A 271 -31.22 8.64 16.45
CA GLY A 271 -32.00 9.40 15.47
C GLY A 271 -32.12 10.90 15.76
N LYS A 272 -31.54 11.38 16.87
CA LYS A 272 -31.43 12.83 17.14
C LYS A 272 -30.14 13.40 16.55
N LEU A 273 -30.06 14.73 16.55
CA LEU A 273 -28.89 15.49 16.11
C LEU A 273 -28.07 15.97 17.30
N CYS A 274 -26.75 15.99 17.14
CA CYS A 274 -25.82 16.66 18.05
C CYS A 274 -24.93 17.65 17.28
N GLU A 275 -24.48 18.69 17.95
CA GLU A 275 -23.57 19.70 17.40
C GLU A 275 -22.12 19.27 17.57
N ILE A 276 -21.33 19.41 16.51
CA ILE A 276 -19.88 19.20 16.57
C ILE A 276 -19.25 20.35 17.38
N PRO A 277 -18.43 20.08 18.41
CA PRO A 277 -17.96 21.10 19.35
C PRO A 277 -16.81 21.99 18.83
N VAL A 278 -16.53 21.97 17.53
CA VAL A 278 -15.39 22.66 16.90
C VAL A 278 -15.83 23.45 15.66
N GLY A 279 -15.13 24.55 15.38
CA GLY A 279 -15.44 25.50 14.31
C GLY A 279 -16.26 26.71 14.78
N PRO A 280 -16.48 27.70 13.90
CA PRO A 280 -17.26 28.91 14.20
C PRO A 280 -18.68 28.57 14.67
N LYS A 281 -19.08 29.06 15.85
CA LYS A 281 -20.35 28.69 16.52
C LYS A 281 -21.58 28.92 15.63
N GLU A 282 -21.60 30.03 14.92
CA GLU A 282 -22.68 30.42 14.01
C GLU A 282 -22.89 29.44 12.83
N HIS A 283 -21.90 28.60 12.55
CA HIS A 283 -21.86 27.68 11.40
C HIS A 283 -21.56 26.23 11.81
N ARG A 284 -21.70 25.88 13.09
CA ARG A 284 -21.45 24.51 13.55
C ARG A 284 -22.45 23.54 12.95
N ARG A 285 -21.91 22.40 12.53
CA ARG A 285 -22.69 21.34 11.89
C ARG A 285 -23.42 20.53 12.95
N LEU A 286 -24.62 20.11 12.58
CA LEU A 286 -25.37 19.09 13.28
C LEU A 286 -25.15 17.74 12.58
N ILE A 287 -24.87 16.70 13.34
CA ILE A 287 -24.67 15.33 12.86
C ILE A 287 -25.59 14.35 13.58
N PRO A 288 -26.05 13.28 12.89
CA PRO A 288 -26.94 12.28 13.47
C PRO A 288 -26.23 11.38 14.49
N ILE A 289 -27.01 10.93 15.47
CA ILE A 289 -26.64 9.83 16.37
C ILE A 289 -27.24 8.54 15.79
N ILE A 290 -26.38 7.59 15.44
CA ILE A 290 -26.70 6.35 14.73
C ILE A 290 -26.35 5.12 15.57
N THR A 291 -26.83 3.95 15.15
CA THR A 291 -26.43 2.67 15.76
C THR A 291 -25.54 1.86 14.81
N ASP A 292 -24.48 1.26 15.32
CA ASP A 292 -23.63 0.29 14.61
C ASP A 292 -23.03 -0.71 15.64
N GLU A 293 -22.65 -1.92 15.21
CA GLU A 293 -22.06 -2.93 16.11
C GLU A 293 -20.59 -2.64 16.47
N TYR A 294 -19.93 -1.70 15.77
CA TYR A 294 -18.53 -1.37 15.99
C TYR A 294 -18.20 -0.73 17.37
N PRO A 295 -18.96 0.26 17.88
CA PRO A 295 -18.70 0.84 19.20
C PRO A 295 -18.79 -0.20 20.32
N ASP A 296 -17.77 -0.27 21.17
CA ASP A 296 -17.79 -1.08 22.40
C ASP A 296 -18.44 -0.27 23.55
N PRO A 297 -19.59 -0.70 24.10
CA PRO A 297 -20.24 -0.03 25.23
C PRO A 297 -19.34 0.16 26.46
N LYS A 298 -18.32 -0.70 26.63
CA LYS A 298 -17.41 -0.69 27.78
C LYS A 298 -16.18 0.19 27.58
N PHE A 299 -15.93 0.68 26.36
CA PHE A 299 -14.74 1.48 26.05
C PHE A 299 -15.05 2.98 26.00
N GLY A 300 -14.27 3.79 26.73
CA GLY A 300 -14.46 5.24 26.79
C GLY A 300 -15.87 5.60 27.28
N SER A 301 -16.62 6.35 26.46
CA SER A 301 -18.04 6.65 26.74
C SER A 301 -19.02 5.61 26.20
N GLY A 302 -18.58 4.64 25.39
CA GLY A 302 -19.46 3.77 24.59
C GLY A 302 -20.03 4.43 23.31
N ALA A 303 -19.64 5.68 23.03
CA ALA A 303 -20.01 6.41 21.84
C ALA A 303 -18.77 6.84 21.05
N VAL A 304 -18.80 6.67 19.73
CA VAL A 304 -17.65 6.86 18.84
C VAL A 304 -17.98 7.90 17.77
N LYS A 305 -17.09 8.88 17.56
CA LYS A 305 -17.18 9.79 16.41
C LYS A 305 -16.90 9.03 15.11
N ILE A 306 -17.68 9.28 14.06
CA ILE A 306 -17.48 8.63 12.76
C ILE A 306 -16.88 9.63 11.77
N THR A 307 -15.55 9.58 11.59
CA THR A 307 -14.82 10.36 10.60
C THR A 307 -14.36 9.47 9.43
N GLY A 308 -15.31 9.08 8.57
CA GLY A 308 -15.08 8.04 7.56
C GLY A 308 -13.95 8.29 6.55
N ALA A 309 -13.47 9.52 6.36
CA ALA A 309 -12.36 9.80 5.45
C ALA A 309 -10.95 9.71 6.09
N HIS A 310 -10.85 9.40 7.39
CA HIS A 310 -9.61 9.52 8.17
C HIS A 310 -9.32 8.34 9.11
N ASP A 311 -10.18 7.32 9.15
CA ASP A 311 -9.98 6.09 9.92
C ASP A 311 -10.66 4.90 9.23
N PHE A 312 -10.01 3.74 9.19
CA PHE A 312 -10.51 2.56 8.47
C PHE A 312 -11.78 1.96 9.10
N ASN A 313 -11.88 2.00 10.43
CA ASN A 313 -13.07 1.50 11.12
C ASN A 313 -14.23 2.48 10.93
N ASP A 314 -13.97 3.79 11.10
CA ASP A 314 -14.96 4.83 10.86
C ASP A 314 -15.44 4.78 9.39
N TYR A 315 -14.55 4.51 8.44
CA TYR A 315 -14.90 4.30 7.02
C TYR A 315 -15.86 3.11 6.85
N GLY A 316 -15.58 1.98 7.50
CA GLY A 316 -16.46 0.82 7.49
C GLY A 316 -17.85 1.12 8.05
N VAL A 317 -17.93 1.81 9.19
CA VAL A 317 -19.20 2.26 9.79
C VAL A 317 -19.92 3.23 8.85
N ALA A 318 -19.21 4.21 8.30
CA ALA A 318 -19.77 5.21 7.41
C ALA A 318 -20.37 4.58 6.15
N LYS A 319 -19.66 3.62 5.54
CA LYS A 319 -20.13 2.89 4.35
C LYS A 319 -21.36 2.03 4.64
N ARG A 320 -21.42 1.32 5.77
CA ARG A 320 -22.60 0.53 6.16
C ARG A 320 -23.84 1.38 6.39
N ASN A 321 -23.66 2.62 6.83
CA ASN A 321 -24.74 3.51 7.26
C ASN A 321 -25.03 4.67 6.28
N ASP A 322 -24.47 4.67 5.06
CA ASP A 322 -24.65 5.77 4.08
C ASP A 322 -24.26 7.15 4.62
N ILE A 323 -23.18 7.21 5.42
CA ILE A 323 -22.65 8.46 5.97
C ILE A 323 -21.55 9.02 5.04
N PRO A 324 -21.63 10.30 4.65
CA PRO A 324 -20.59 10.94 3.82
C PRO A 324 -19.21 10.93 4.49
N CYS A 325 -18.16 10.72 3.69
CA CYS A 325 -16.77 10.72 4.14
C CYS A 325 -16.07 12.04 3.75
N TYR A 326 -16.03 13.01 4.67
CA TYR A 326 -15.44 14.33 4.42
C TYR A 326 -13.92 14.35 4.64
N ARG A 327 -13.14 14.56 3.57
CA ARG A 327 -11.68 14.64 3.65
C ARG A 327 -11.22 16.03 4.08
N LEU A 328 -10.48 16.10 5.19
CA LEU A 328 -9.99 17.32 5.83
C LEU A 328 -8.53 17.64 5.50
N MET A 329 -7.75 16.64 5.08
CA MET A 329 -6.30 16.77 4.91
C MET A 329 -5.87 16.64 3.45
N ASP A 330 -4.81 17.37 3.08
CA ASP A 330 -4.14 17.27 1.79
C ASP A 330 -3.11 16.13 1.77
N THR A 331 -2.38 15.99 0.66
CA THR A 331 -1.37 14.95 0.45
C THR A 331 -0.21 14.99 1.44
N LYS A 332 -0.02 16.09 2.18
CA LYS A 332 1.03 16.25 3.18
C LYS A 332 0.51 16.10 4.61
N ALA A 333 -0.74 15.66 4.76
CA ALA A 333 -1.45 15.62 6.03
C ALA A 333 -1.53 17.01 6.71
N ALA A 334 -1.56 18.08 5.92
CA ALA A 334 -1.93 19.41 6.38
C ALA A 334 -3.44 19.61 6.16
N MET A 335 -4.05 20.46 6.99
CA MET A 335 -5.45 20.80 6.86
C MET A 335 -5.67 21.53 5.54
N ARG A 336 -6.60 21.04 4.73
CA ARG A 336 -6.90 21.54 3.38
C ARG A 336 -7.14 23.05 3.36
N SER A 337 -6.53 23.73 2.40
CA SER A 337 -6.71 25.17 2.18
C SER A 337 -7.67 25.52 1.03
N ASP A 338 -8.09 24.53 0.24
CA ASP A 338 -8.94 24.68 -0.94
C ASP A 338 -10.44 24.76 -0.60
N GLY A 339 -11.29 24.87 -1.62
CA GLY A 339 -12.75 24.82 -1.48
C GLY A 339 -13.39 26.12 -0.98
N ALA A 340 -14.73 26.13 -1.01
CA ALA A 340 -15.58 27.23 -0.59
C ALA A 340 -15.36 27.63 0.88
N PRO A 341 -15.78 28.83 1.32
CA PRO A 341 -15.77 29.20 2.74
C PRO A 341 -16.44 28.15 3.63
N TYR A 342 -15.95 28.00 4.87
CA TYR A 342 -16.45 26.98 5.81
C TYR A 342 -17.96 27.08 6.01
N ALA A 343 -18.51 28.30 6.10
CA ALA A 343 -19.94 28.54 6.28
C ALA A 343 -20.80 27.89 5.17
N GLU A 344 -20.37 27.99 3.91
CA GLU A 344 -21.07 27.41 2.77
C GLU A 344 -20.98 25.89 2.78
N ALA A 345 -19.77 25.35 2.98
CA ALA A 345 -19.55 23.91 3.03
C ALA A 345 -20.29 23.24 4.20
N ALA A 346 -20.30 23.90 5.37
CA ALA A 346 -21.01 23.45 6.57
C ALA A 346 -22.52 23.43 6.37
N ALA A 347 -23.09 24.45 5.70
CA ALA A 347 -24.51 24.50 5.38
C ALA A 347 -24.95 23.33 4.48
N ILE A 348 -24.15 23.01 3.45
CA ILE A 348 -24.39 21.86 2.57
C ILE A 348 -24.31 20.56 3.37
N ALA A 349 -23.25 20.36 4.16
CA ALA A 349 -23.08 19.16 4.97
C ALA A 349 -24.23 18.98 5.99
N GLN A 350 -24.74 20.07 6.57
CA GLN A 350 -25.89 20.04 7.46
C GLN A 350 -27.18 19.63 6.74
N GLN A 351 -27.39 20.09 5.50
CA GLN A 351 -28.52 19.64 4.69
C GLN A 351 -28.41 18.15 4.34
N VAL A 352 -27.21 17.64 4.09
CA VAL A 352 -26.97 16.20 3.86
C VAL A 352 -27.32 15.38 5.10
N ALA A 353 -26.90 15.81 6.29
CA ALA A 353 -27.24 15.14 7.56
C ALA A 353 -28.75 15.10 7.81
N ARG A 354 -29.48 16.20 7.56
CA ARG A 354 -30.96 16.21 7.66
C ARG A 354 -31.60 15.28 6.62
N SER A 355 -31.09 15.30 5.39
CA SER A 355 -31.58 14.44 4.31
C SER A 355 -31.41 12.96 4.65
N TRP A 356 -30.29 12.60 5.29
CA TRP A 356 -30.06 11.26 5.81
C TRP A 356 -31.13 10.86 6.84
N LEU A 357 -31.42 11.72 7.83
CA LEU A 357 -32.46 11.45 8.83
C LEU A 357 -33.85 11.23 8.20
N ILE A 358 -34.17 12.00 7.15
CA ILE A 358 -35.42 11.82 6.40
C ILE A 358 -35.43 10.46 5.70
N ARG A 359 -34.34 10.07 5.02
CA ARG A 359 -34.22 8.76 4.35
C ARG A 359 -34.33 7.59 5.32
N GLN A 360 -33.79 7.72 6.53
CA GLN A 360 -33.85 6.70 7.57
C GLN A 360 -35.17 6.72 8.38
N GLY A 361 -36.07 7.67 8.11
CA GLY A 361 -37.38 7.77 8.77
C GLY A 361 -37.35 8.40 10.17
N TYR A 362 -36.24 9.04 10.57
CA TYR A 362 -36.13 9.75 11.85
C TYR A 362 -36.75 11.15 11.82
N LEU A 363 -36.88 11.76 10.64
CA LEU A 363 -37.42 13.09 10.46
C LEU A 363 -38.47 13.10 9.34
N ASN A 364 -39.59 13.79 9.57
CA ASN A 364 -40.59 14.04 8.51
C ASN A 364 -40.14 15.23 7.65
N PRO A 365 -40.10 15.10 6.31
CA PRO A 365 -39.72 16.19 5.43
C PRO A 365 -40.73 17.34 5.50
N GLY A 366 -40.25 18.59 5.50
CA GLY A 366 -41.12 19.75 5.35
C GLY A 366 -41.78 19.81 3.96
N LEU A 367 -42.86 20.61 3.84
CA LEU A 367 -43.62 20.82 2.57
C LEU A 367 -42.79 21.29 1.36
N ALA A 368 -41.56 21.78 1.59
CA ALA A 368 -40.65 22.30 0.55
C ALA A 368 -39.23 21.70 0.61
N GLU A 369 -38.97 20.71 1.46
CA GLU A 369 -37.63 20.17 1.67
C GLU A 369 -37.37 18.99 0.73
N GLN A 370 -36.54 19.18 -0.29
CA GLN A 370 -36.08 18.08 -1.12
C GLN A 370 -34.84 17.42 -0.49
N PRO A 371 -34.83 16.08 -0.35
CA PRO A 371 -33.65 15.36 0.11
C PRO A 371 -32.46 15.62 -0.81
N LEU A 372 -31.34 16.04 -0.22
CA LEU A 372 -30.06 16.19 -0.90
C LEU A 372 -29.24 14.90 -0.76
N THR A 373 -28.74 14.42 -1.88
CA THR A 373 -27.74 13.34 -1.94
C THR A 373 -26.58 13.85 -2.78
N LEU A 374 -25.37 13.73 -2.24
CA LEU A 374 -24.14 14.10 -2.93
C LEU A 374 -23.43 12.85 -3.42
N SER A 375 -22.83 12.94 -4.60
CA SER A 375 -21.84 11.98 -5.08
C SER A 375 -20.56 12.02 -4.23
N GLU A 376 -19.74 10.97 -4.30
CA GLU A 376 -18.45 10.94 -3.59
C GLU A 376 -17.49 12.06 -4.04
N ALA A 377 -17.60 12.51 -5.28
CA ALA A 377 -16.82 13.64 -5.79
C ALA A 377 -17.26 14.96 -5.16
N GLU A 378 -18.58 15.20 -5.04
CA GLU A 378 -19.13 16.38 -4.39
C GLU A 378 -18.80 16.40 -2.88
N VAL A 379 -18.89 15.24 -2.20
CA VAL A 379 -18.51 15.13 -0.78
C VAL A 379 -17.03 15.46 -0.57
N ASP A 380 -16.14 14.96 -1.43
CA ASP A 380 -14.70 15.23 -1.35
C ASP A 380 -14.35 16.69 -1.71
N ALA A 381 -15.16 17.35 -2.54
CA ALA A 381 -15.00 18.78 -2.84
C ALA A 381 -15.37 19.68 -1.64
N LEU A 382 -16.21 19.20 -0.71
CA LEU A 382 -16.57 19.95 0.50
C LEU A 382 -15.40 19.98 1.49
N ASN A 383 -14.75 21.15 1.61
CA ASN A 383 -13.74 21.38 2.63
C ASN A 383 -14.38 21.89 3.94
N LEU A 384 -14.44 21.03 4.95
CA LEU A 384 -14.99 21.32 6.28
C LEU A 384 -13.93 21.83 7.27
N VAL A 385 -12.82 22.37 6.78
CA VAL A 385 -11.77 23.00 7.59
C VAL A 385 -12.06 24.51 7.73
N PRO A 386 -12.26 25.01 8.98
CA PRO A 386 -12.40 26.44 9.28
C PRO A 386 -11.19 27.25 8.83
N GLU A 387 -11.43 28.51 8.45
CA GLU A 387 -10.42 29.41 7.89
C GLU A 387 -9.17 29.55 8.76
N ASP A 388 -9.31 29.56 10.10
CA ASP A 388 -8.19 29.70 11.03
C ASP A 388 -7.37 28.42 11.24
N LEU A 389 -7.83 27.30 10.69
CA LEU A 389 -7.16 25.99 10.72
C LEU A 389 -6.58 25.59 9.36
N ARG A 390 -6.99 26.25 8.27
CA ARG A 390 -6.52 25.94 6.92
C ARG A 390 -5.00 26.11 6.81
N GLY A 391 -4.34 25.13 6.19
CA GLY A 391 -2.89 25.10 5.95
C GLY A 391 -2.04 24.71 7.17
N LEU A 392 -2.62 24.55 8.36
CA LEU A 392 -1.89 24.03 9.51
C LEU A 392 -1.55 22.55 9.31
N ASP A 393 -0.41 22.09 9.84
CA ASP A 393 -0.17 20.67 9.96
C ASP A 393 -1.18 20.03 10.92
N ARG A 394 -1.49 18.74 10.76
CA ARG A 394 -2.50 18.06 11.59
C ARG A 394 -2.25 18.12 13.10
N TYR A 395 -0.99 18.23 13.56
CA TYR A 395 -0.68 18.33 14.99
C TYR A 395 -0.88 19.77 15.50
N GLY A 396 -0.50 20.76 14.70
CA GLY A 396 -0.83 22.17 14.94
C GLY A 396 -2.34 22.39 15.00
N ALA A 397 -3.08 21.81 14.06
CA ALA A 397 -4.54 21.83 14.04
C ALA A 397 -5.12 21.14 15.29
N ARG A 398 -4.61 19.96 15.67
CA ARG A 398 -5.03 19.24 16.89
C ARG A 398 -4.93 20.12 18.12
N LYS A 399 -3.77 20.77 18.32
CA LYS A 399 -3.55 21.66 19.46
C LYS A 399 -4.60 22.78 19.50
N ARG A 400 -4.84 23.43 18.37
CA ARG A 400 -5.79 24.54 18.28
C ARG A 400 -7.24 24.12 18.46
N VAL A 401 -7.63 22.96 17.94
CA VAL A 401 -8.95 22.37 18.16
C VAL A 401 -9.18 22.08 19.65
N ILE A 402 -8.21 21.48 20.34
CA ILE A 402 -8.30 21.23 21.79
C ILE A 402 -8.47 22.55 22.56
N GLU A 403 -7.69 23.58 22.22
CA GLU A 403 -7.78 24.90 22.85
C GLU A 403 -9.16 25.54 22.64
N GLN A 404 -9.70 25.49 21.42
CA GLN A 404 -11.03 26.02 21.08
C GLN A 404 -12.14 25.32 21.87
N ILE A 405 -12.16 23.98 21.87
CA ILE A 405 -13.19 23.20 22.60
C ILE A 405 -13.11 23.46 24.11
N THR A 406 -11.89 23.52 24.65
CA THR A 406 -11.66 23.73 26.09
C THR A 406 -12.06 25.14 26.53
N ALA A 407 -11.72 26.16 25.75
CA ALA A 407 -12.07 27.55 26.05
C ALA A 407 -13.59 27.78 26.10
N GLU A 408 -14.37 26.93 25.43
CA GLU A 408 -15.82 26.99 25.44
C GLU A 408 -16.49 26.13 26.51
N GLY A 409 -15.71 25.44 27.35
CA GLY A 409 -16.25 24.56 28.41
C GLY A 409 -16.89 23.26 27.88
N LEU A 410 -16.58 22.90 26.63
CA LEU A 410 -17.09 21.69 25.98
C LEU A 410 -16.18 20.47 26.21
N ALA A 411 -15.08 20.62 26.96
CA ALA A 411 -14.38 19.46 27.52
C ALA A 411 -15.21 18.81 28.65
N VAL A 412 -15.22 17.49 28.70
CA VAL A 412 -15.65 16.76 29.90
C VAL A 412 -14.63 17.07 30.99
N THR A 413 -15.07 17.37 32.22
CA THR A 413 -14.15 17.77 33.31
C THR A 413 -14.28 16.87 34.53
N VAL A 414 -13.14 16.58 35.15
CA VAL A 414 -13.03 15.86 36.42
C VAL A 414 -12.48 16.78 37.51
N LEU A 415 -12.76 16.45 38.77
CA LEU A 415 -12.19 17.16 39.91
C LEU A 415 -10.77 16.64 40.16
N GLU A 416 -9.78 17.51 39.99
CA GLU A 416 -8.39 17.23 40.33
C GLU A 416 -8.04 17.89 41.67
N LYS A 417 -7.42 17.11 42.55
CA LYS A 417 -6.92 17.57 43.85
C LYS A 417 -5.43 17.87 43.73
N SER A 418 -5.06 19.14 43.87
CA SER A 418 -3.68 19.56 44.03
C SER A 418 -3.40 19.97 45.47
N ILE A 419 -2.17 19.74 45.94
CA ILE A 419 -1.72 20.14 47.27
C ILE A 419 -0.59 21.13 47.07
N ASP A 420 -0.76 22.35 47.60
CA ASP A 420 0.28 23.35 47.62
C ASP A 420 1.47 22.83 48.46
N LYS A 421 2.66 22.76 47.85
CA LYS A 421 3.86 22.20 48.47
C LYS A 421 4.42 23.06 49.60
N GLU A 422 4.10 24.35 49.64
CA GLU A 422 4.60 25.30 50.65
C GLU A 422 3.58 25.49 51.78
N THR A 423 2.29 25.51 51.47
CA THR A 423 1.22 25.80 52.46
C THR A 423 0.46 24.56 52.94
N GLY A 424 0.55 23.43 52.22
CA GLY A 424 -0.21 22.21 52.51
C GLY A 424 -1.72 22.33 52.23
N ALA A 425 -2.16 23.42 51.61
CA ALA A 425 -3.57 23.65 51.28
C ALA A 425 -4.02 22.74 50.14
N GLU A 426 -5.21 22.14 50.30
CA GLU A 426 -5.84 21.32 49.27
C GLU A 426 -6.67 22.20 48.35
N HIS A 427 -6.39 22.15 47.06
CA HIS A 427 -7.13 22.83 46.01
C HIS A 427 -7.84 21.80 45.13
N LEU A 428 -9.16 21.96 44.96
CA LEU A 428 -9.97 21.18 44.03
C LEU A 428 -10.31 22.06 42.83
N GLU A 429 -9.83 21.67 41.65
CA GLU A 429 -10.11 22.36 40.39
C GLU A 429 -10.75 21.40 39.39
N ARG A 430 -11.69 21.88 38.57
CA ARG A 430 -12.24 21.09 37.47
C ARG A 430 -11.32 21.24 36.26
N VAL A 431 -10.64 20.17 35.89
CA VAL A 431 -9.75 20.12 34.73
C VAL A 431 -10.35 19.26 33.62
N PRO A 432 -10.02 19.51 32.34
CA PRO A 432 -10.39 18.63 31.24
C PRO A 432 -9.95 17.19 31.51
N LEU A 433 -10.87 16.24 31.31
CA LEU A 433 -10.58 14.81 31.37
C LEU A 433 -9.73 14.43 30.16
N VAL A 434 -8.47 14.12 30.43
CA VAL A 434 -7.51 13.63 29.45
C VAL A 434 -6.85 12.39 30.01
N GLU A 435 -7.10 11.24 29.40
CA GLU A 435 -6.52 9.97 29.82
C GLU A 435 -5.18 9.76 29.12
N LEU A 436 -4.20 9.25 29.87
CA LEU A 436 -2.97 8.74 29.26
C LEU A 436 -3.29 7.42 28.57
N ASN A 437 -3.02 7.34 27.27
CA ASN A 437 -3.37 6.19 26.47
C ASN A 437 -2.14 5.66 25.74
N ARG A 438 -1.72 4.43 26.03
CA ARG A 438 -0.72 3.74 25.22
C ARG A 438 -1.41 3.13 24.01
N MET A 439 -1.06 3.63 22.83
CA MET A 439 -1.75 3.28 21.59
C MET A 439 -0.74 2.81 20.54
N MET A 440 -1.19 1.90 19.68
CA MET A 440 -0.46 1.54 18.47
C MET A 440 -0.72 2.61 17.42
N GLN A 441 0.36 3.21 16.91
CA GLN A 441 0.29 4.22 15.86
C GLN A 441 0.97 3.71 14.58
N PRO A 442 0.28 3.76 13.43
CA PRO A 442 0.83 3.30 12.17
C PRO A 442 1.91 4.26 11.66
N HIS A 443 3.10 3.76 11.39
CA HIS A 443 4.21 4.48 10.79
C HIS A 443 4.62 3.83 9.47
N GLY A 444 5.06 4.61 8.49
CA GLY A 444 5.61 4.06 7.25
C GLY A 444 6.89 3.28 7.56
N ASP A 445 7.03 2.07 7.01
CA ASP A 445 8.21 1.23 7.20
C ASP A 445 9.51 1.92 6.77
N ARG A 446 9.42 2.80 5.77
CA ARG A 446 10.55 3.51 5.17
C ARG A 446 10.68 4.95 5.65
N SER A 447 9.61 5.75 5.62
CA SER A 447 9.63 7.16 6.02
C SER A 447 9.75 7.33 7.54
N LYS A 448 9.27 6.35 8.32
CA LYS A 448 9.11 6.43 9.77
C LYS A 448 8.22 7.60 10.21
N VAL A 449 7.39 8.15 9.32
CA VAL A 449 6.37 9.13 9.69
C VAL A 449 5.05 8.43 9.95
N VAL A 450 4.20 9.05 10.76
CA VAL A 450 2.85 8.54 11.02
C VAL A 450 2.03 8.57 9.74
N ILE A 451 1.45 7.43 9.37
CA ILE A 451 0.62 7.27 8.18
C ILE A 451 -0.73 7.96 8.37
N GLU A 452 -1.26 8.55 7.29
CA GLU A 452 -2.61 9.09 7.26
C GLU A 452 -3.52 8.13 6.50
N PRO A 453 -4.63 7.64 7.08
CA PRO A 453 -5.69 7.04 6.29
C PRO A 453 -6.29 8.13 5.39
N MET A 454 -6.16 7.98 4.08
CA MET A 454 -6.58 8.99 3.12
C MET A 454 -7.58 8.42 2.13
N LEU A 455 -8.69 9.11 1.95
CA LEU A 455 -9.68 8.81 0.92
C LEU A 455 -9.18 9.35 -0.43
N THR A 456 -8.84 8.46 -1.36
CA THR A 456 -8.31 8.84 -2.68
C THR A 456 -8.75 7.87 -3.76
N ASP A 457 -8.84 8.36 -5.00
CA ASP A 457 -9.03 7.53 -6.18
C ASP A 457 -7.74 6.75 -6.47
N GLN A 458 -7.84 5.42 -6.49
CA GLN A 458 -6.73 4.51 -6.72
C GLN A 458 -7.18 3.33 -7.59
N TRP A 459 -6.21 2.58 -8.11
CA TRP A 459 -6.43 1.33 -8.83
C TRP A 459 -6.34 0.14 -7.88
N PHE A 460 -7.30 -0.77 -7.98
CA PHE A 460 -7.42 -1.94 -7.12
C PHE A 460 -7.56 -3.22 -7.94
N VAL A 461 -6.96 -4.29 -7.44
CA VAL A 461 -7.34 -5.66 -7.80
C VAL A 461 -8.45 -6.12 -6.86
N ASP A 462 -9.54 -6.63 -7.44
CA ASP A 462 -10.62 -7.30 -6.71
C ASP A 462 -10.16 -8.70 -6.25
N THR A 463 -9.49 -8.72 -5.09
CA THR A 463 -8.87 -9.91 -4.49
C THR A 463 -9.89 -10.98 -4.16
N ALA A 464 -11.10 -10.59 -3.75
CA ALA A 464 -12.20 -11.52 -3.43
C ALA A 464 -12.55 -12.43 -4.62
N ARG A 465 -12.37 -11.95 -5.86
CA ARG A 465 -12.65 -12.73 -7.09
C ARG A 465 -11.52 -13.67 -7.50
N ILE A 466 -10.31 -13.54 -6.94
CA ILE A 466 -9.13 -14.32 -7.35
C ILE A 466 -8.45 -15.09 -6.22
N VAL A 467 -8.87 -14.88 -4.97
CA VAL A 467 -8.20 -15.48 -3.80
C VAL A 467 -8.50 -16.97 -3.62
N GLN A 468 -9.73 -17.40 -3.88
CA GLN A 468 -10.16 -18.77 -3.55
C GLN A 468 -9.30 -19.86 -4.21
N PRO A 469 -8.95 -19.77 -5.52
CA PRO A 469 -8.07 -20.77 -6.14
C PRO A 469 -6.70 -20.91 -5.45
N ALA A 470 -6.16 -19.81 -4.90
CA ALA A 470 -4.89 -19.81 -4.18
C ALA A 470 -4.98 -20.45 -2.79
N ILE A 471 -6.14 -20.33 -2.12
CA ILE A 471 -6.45 -21.07 -0.89
C ILE A 471 -6.58 -22.56 -1.20
N ASP A 472 -7.36 -22.90 -2.24
CA ASP A 472 -7.63 -24.29 -2.63
C ASP A 472 -6.35 -25.01 -3.07
N ALA A 473 -5.43 -24.32 -3.75
CA ALA A 473 -4.15 -24.90 -4.16
C ALA A 473 -3.32 -25.44 -2.98
N VAL A 474 -3.36 -24.78 -1.83
CA VAL A 474 -2.66 -25.24 -0.63
C VAL A 474 -3.48 -26.31 0.11
N ARG A 475 -4.81 -26.13 0.20
CA ARG A 475 -5.70 -27.13 0.83
C ARG A 475 -5.66 -28.49 0.10
N ASP A 476 -5.61 -28.47 -1.23
CA ASP A 476 -5.57 -29.65 -2.08
C ASP A 476 -4.16 -30.23 -2.30
N ARG A 477 -3.14 -29.63 -1.67
CA ARG A 477 -1.73 -30.04 -1.78
C ARG A 477 -1.10 -29.93 -3.17
N ARG A 478 -1.71 -29.17 -4.10
CA ARG A 478 -1.04 -28.76 -5.36
C ARG A 478 0.19 -27.90 -5.08
N THR A 479 0.12 -27.10 -4.01
CA THR A 479 1.28 -26.43 -3.41
C THR A 479 1.37 -26.80 -1.94
N THR A 480 2.56 -27.16 -1.47
CA THR A 480 2.82 -27.47 -0.05
C THR A 480 3.67 -26.38 0.59
N ILE A 481 3.29 -25.88 1.77
CA ILE A 481 4.07 -24.89 2.53
C ILE A 481 4.76 -25.57 3.71
N LEU A 482 6.08 -25.44 3.77
CA LEU A 482 6.94 -26.00 4.82
C LEU A 482 7.64 -24.88 5.57
N PRO A 483 7.71 -24.91 6.92
CA PRO A 483 6.98 -25.83 7.81
C PRO A 483 5.46 -25.61 7.80
N GLU A 484 4.68 -26.67 8.07
CA GLU A 484 3.20 -26.67 8.03
C GLU A 484 2.54 -25.57 8.89
N GLN A 485 3.20 -25.13 9.96
CA GLN A 485 2.69 -24.03 10.81
C GLN A 485 2.42 -22.74 10.02
N HIS A 486 3.13 -22.50 8.91
CA HIS A 486 2.96 -21.32 8.08
C HIS A 486 1.72 -21.41 7.15
N GLU A 487 1.10 -22.58 7.00
CA GLU A 487 -0.18 -22.72 6.29
C GLU A 487 -1.29 -21.93 6.99
N LYS A 488 -1.37 -22.01 8.32
CA LYS A 488 -2.37 -21.26 9.10
C LYS A 488 -2.24 -19.75 8.90
N VAL A 489 -0.99 -19.30 8.85
CA VAL A 489 -0.63 -17.90 8.62
C VAL A 489 -1.09 -17.47 7.22
N TYR A 490 -0.78 -18.27 6.20
CA TYR A 490 -1.23 -18.06 4.82
C TYR A 490 -2.76 -18.01 4.68
N PHE A 491 -3.48 -18.97 5.27
CA PHE A 491 -4.96 -19.01 5.22
C PHE A 491 -5.58 -17.82 5.93
N HIS A 492 -5.15 -17.51 7.15
CA HIS A 492 -5.69 -16.38 7.90
C HIS A 492 -5.59 -15.07 7.12
N TRP A 493 -4.50 -14.85 6.40
CA TRP A 493 -4.34 -13.64 5.61
C TRP A 493 -5.21 -13.63 4.34
N LEU A 494 -5.25 -14.74 3.59
CA LEU A 494 -6.07 -14.81 2.38
C LEU A 494 -7.58 -14.79 2.65
N GLU A 495 -8.02 -15.35 3.77
CA GLU A 495 -9.44 -15.34 4.17
C GLU A 495 -9.95 -13.95 4.58
N ASN A 496 -9.05 -13.03 4.92
CA ASN A 496 -9.36 -11.66 5.36
C ASN A 496 -8.77 -10.60 4.41
N ILE A 497 -8.49 -10.97 3.16
CA ILE A 497 -7.82 -10.09 2.20
C ILE A 497 -8.76 -8.97 1.71
N GLU A 498 -8.34 -7.73 1.87
CA GLU A 498 -9.02 -6.57 1.29
C GLU A 498 -8.60 -6.35 -0.19
N PRO A 499 -9.36 -5.55 -0.97
CA PRO A 499 -8.96 -5.16 -2.31
C PRO A 499 -7.54 -4.57 -2.33
N TRP A 500 -6.71 -5.09 -3.22
CA TRP A 500 -5.29 -4.74 -3.25
C TRP A 500 -5.08 -3.45 -4.05
N CYS A 501 -4.69 -2.37 -3.37
CA CYS A 501 -4.28 -1.11 -4.01
C CYS A 501 -2.98 -1.31 -4.80
N ILE A 502 -3.06 -1.22 -6.13
CA ILE A 502 -1.94 -1.47 -7.06
C ILE A 502 -1.35 -0.20 -7.66
N SER A 503 -1.95 0.98 -7.49
CA SER A 503 -1.35 2.25 -7.94
C SER A 503 -0.44 2.86 -6.89
N ARG A 504 0.58 3.59 -7.34
CA ARG A 504 1.55 4.34 -6.55
C ARG A 504 1.90 5.65 -7.26
N GLN A 505 1.94 6.76 -6.51
CA GLN A 505 2.26 8.12 -6.98
C GLN A 505 3.77 8.36 -7.07
N LEU A 506 4.48 7.34 -7.55
CA LEU A 506 5.93 7.33 -7.73
C LEU A 506 6.27 7.64 -9.19
N TRP A 507 7.53 8.00 -9.44
CA TRP A 507 8.03 8.20 -10.80
C TRP A 507 8.69 6.95 -11.36
N TRP A 508 9.22 6.10 -10.47
CA TRP A 508 9.90 4.85 -10.80
C TRP A 508 8.99 3.63 -10.61
N GLY A 509 8.78 2.88 -11.69
CA GLY A 509 7.94 1.69 -11.74
C GLY A 509 7.27 1.52 -13.10
N HIS A 510 6.44 0.49 -13.25
CA HIS A 510 5.67 0.28 -14.47
C HIS A 510 4.51 1.27 -14.52
N GLN A 511 4.55 2.26 -15.41
CA GLN A 511 3.46 3.23 -15.53
C GLN A 511 2.17 2.54 -15.96
N ILE A 512 1.06 2.90 -15.31
CA ILE A 512 -0.26 2.29 -15.58
C ILE A 512 -0.64 2.50 -17.06
N PRO A 513 -1.04 1.44 -17.78
CA PRO A 513 -1.38 1.52 -19.20
C PRO A 513 -2.84 1.98 -19.40
N VAL A 514 -3.18 3.16 -18.85
CA VAL A 514 -4.48 3.80 -19.01
C VAL A 514 -4.28 5.24 -19.42
N TRP A 515 -5.05 5.71 -20.41
CA TRP A 515 -5.01 7.06 -20.93
C TRP A 515 -6.38 7.72 -20.82
N TYR A 516 -6.39 9.01 -20.53
CA TYR A 516 -7.59 9.80 -20.31
C TYR A 516 -7.74 10.83 -21.42
N GLY A 517 -8.86 10.77 -22.13
CA GLY A 517 -9.32 11.79 -23.07
C GLY A 517 -10.67 12.35 -22.65
N ARG A 518 -11.05 13.53 -23.16
CA ARG A 518 -12.38 14.11 -22.84
C ARG A 518 -13.50 13.18 -23.29
N TYR A 519 -14.51 13.00 -22.45
CA TYR A 519 -15.72 12.29 -22.85
C TYR A 519 -16.53 13.11 -23.85
N VAL A 520 -17.14 12.40 -24.81
CA VAL A 520 -18.00 12.93 -25.86
C VAL A 520 -19.29 12.13 -25.84
N ARG A 521 -20.43 12.82 -25.75
CA ARG A 521 -21.75 12.18 -25.83
C ARG A 521 -22.00 11.58 -27.22
N PRO A 522 -22.95 10.66 -27.37
CA PRO A 522 -23.32 10.11 -28.68
C PRO A 522 -23.76 11.15 -29.72
N ASP A 523 -24.18 12.35 -29.28
CA ASP A 523 -24.56 13.48 -30.15
C ASP A 523 -23.37 14.36 -30.57
N GLY A 524 -22.15 14.00 -30.19
CA GLY A 524 -20.92 14.74 -30.51
C GLY A 524 -20.62 15.90 -29.57
N THR A 525 -21.41 16.11 -28.51
CA THR A 525 -21.19 17.21 -27.55
C THR A 525 -20.23 16.83 -26.43
N PHE A 526 -19.49 17.82 -25.91
CA PHE A 526 -18.61 17.68 -24.75
C PHE A 526 -19.34 18.19 -23.50
N PRO A 527 -19.82 17.30 -22.62
CA PRO A 527 -20.55 17.75 -21.44
C PRO A 527 -19.64 18.44 -20.43
N HIS A 528 -20.12 19.53 -19.85
CA HIS A 528 -19.53 20.11 -18.65
C HIS A 528 -19.90 19.28 -17.41
N ALA A 529 -19.02 19.24 -16.41
CA ALA A 529 -19.30 18.51 -15.16
C ALA A 529 -20.52 19.07 -14.40
N GLU A 530 -20.84 20.34 -14.59
CA GLU A 530 -21.99 21.02 -13.98
C GLU A 530 -23.34 20.60 -14.59
N GLU A 531 -23.36 19.88 -15.72
CA GLU A 531 -24.60 19.43 -16.38
C GLU A 531 -25.30 18.25 -15.68
N GLY A 532 -24.84 17.85 -14.49
CA GLY A 532 -25.45 16.80 -13.67
C GLY A 532 -25.18 15.38 -14.17
N THR A 533 -25.44 14.41 -13.27
CA THR A 533 -25.25 12.94 -13.31
C THR A 533 -24.12 12.38 -14.18
N PRO A 534 -23.19 11.57 -13.61
CA PRO A 534 -22.16 10.90 -14.40
C PRO A 534 -22.75 10.16 -15.59
N PRO A 535 -22.13 10.23 -16.79
CA PRO A 535 -22.53 9.38 -17.90
C PRO A 535 -22.50 7.91 -17.47
N ASP A 536 -23.60 7.18 -17.70
CA ASP A 536 -23.72 5.74 -17.42
C ASP A 536 -22.99 4.93 -18.51
N GLU A 537 -21.69 5.19 -18.66
CA GLU A 537 -20.79 4.50 -19.58
C GLU A 537 -19.56 3.99 -18.80
N PRO A 538 -19.11 2.74 -19.05
CA PRO A 538 -17.91 2.20 -18.41
C PRO A 538 -16.65 3.03 -18.74
N GLY A 539 -15.82 3.25 -17.72
CA GLY A 539 -14.56 3.96 -17.85
C GLY A 539 -14.69 5.49 -17.91
N ILE A 540 -15.84 6.04 -17.52
CA ILE A 540 -16.01 7.48 -17.37
C ILE A 540 -15.69 7.90 -15.93
N LEU A 541 -14.90 8.97 -15.79
CA LEU A 541 -14.55 9.56 -14.50
C LEU A 541 -14.54 11.08 -14.59
N LEU A 542 -14.64 11.73 -13.44
CA LEU A 542 -14.54 13.18 -13.34
C LEU A 542 -13.09 13.59 -13.03
N GLN A 543 -12.51 14.45 -13.86
CA GLN A 543 -11.17 15.00 -13.64
C GLN A 543 -11.14 16.47 -14.04
N GLY A 544 -10.72 17.35 -13.12
CA GLY A 544 -10.56 18.79 -13.40
C GLY A 544 -11.84 19.49 -13.88
N GLY A 545 -13.02 19.07 -13.42
CA GLY A 545 -14.31 19.63 -13.86
C GLY A 545 -14.76 19.15 -15.25
N HIS A 546 -14.14 18.10 -15.79
CA HIS A 546 -14.50 17.49 -17.07
C HIS A 546 -14.72 15.99 -16.92
N TRP A 547 -15.72 15.48 -17.64
CA TRP A 547 -15.88 14.05 -17.82
C TRP A 547 -14.78 13.54 -18.75
N MET A 548 -14.04 12.54 -18.29
CA MET A 548 -12.95 11.91 -19.00
C MET A 548 -13.32 10.45 -19.27
N ARG A 549 -12.88 9.94 -20.42
CA ARG A 549 -12.92 8.53 -20.77
C ARG A 549 -11.54 7.92 -20.61
N ALA A 550 -11.49 6.79 -19.92
CA ALA A 550 -10.34 5.92 -19.83
C ALA A 550 -10.24 4.98 -21.05
N PHE A 551 -9.04 4.89 -21.62
CA PHE A 551 -8.64 3.94 -22.65
C PHE A 551 -7.51 3.08 -22.10
N CYS A 552 -7.66 1.75 -22.08
CA CYS A 552 -6.67 0.83 -21.49
C CYS A 552 -6.15 -0.12 -22.55
N ALA A 553 -4.89 0.05 -22.95
CA ALA A 553 -4.25 -0.79 -23.95
C ALA A 553 -2.73 -0.89 -23.72
N PRO A 554 -2.03 -1.88 -24.32
CA PRO A 554 -0.63 -2.15 -23.98
C PRO A 554 0.37 -1.03 -24.29
N GLY A 555 0.03 -0.10 -25.18
CA GLY A 555 0.94 0.98 -25.55
C GLY A 555 0.27 2.10 -26.35
N PRO A 556 1.00 3.19 -26.59
CA PRO A 556 0.46 4.41 -27.19
C PRO A 556 -0.23 4.19 -28.54
N ASP A 557 0.33 3.34 -29.41
CA ASP A 557 -0.24 3.09 -30.75
C ASP A 557 -1.61 2.42 -30.68
N ALA A 558 -1.75 1.40 -29.83
CA ALA A 558 -3.02 0.70 -29.63
C ALA A 558 -4.08 1.64 -29.02
N VAL A 559 -3.67 2.50 -28.08
CA VAL A 559 -4.55 3.54 -27.50
C VAL A 559 -4.98 4.55 -28.56
N ARG A 560 -4.05 5.01 -29.40
CA ARG A 560 -4.34 5.98 -30.46
C ARG A 560 -5.37 5.43 -31.42
N GLU A 561 -5.20 4.19 -31.87
CA GLU A 561 -6.17 3.51 -32.74
C GLU A 561 -7.55 3.38 -32.07
N GLU A 562 -7.61 2.89 -30.83
CA GLU A 562 -8.86 2.73 -30.10
C GLU A 562 -9.58 4.08 -29.88
N ALA A 563 -8.84 5.10 -29.44
CA ALA A 563 -9.38 6.41 -29.15
C ALA A 563 -9.85 7.12 -30.42
N GLU A 564 -9.07 7.13 -31.50
CA GLU A 564 -9.48 7.74 -32.77
C GLU A 564 -10.74 7.07 -33.33
N ASN A 565 -10.84 5.74 -33.25
CA ASN A 565 -12.05 5.02 -33.67
C ASN A 565 -13.25 5.41 -32.81
N TRP A 566 -13.07 5.49 -31.49
CA TRP A 566 -14.14 5.84 -30.55
C TRP A 566 -14.66 7.28 -30.75
N TYR A 567 -13.75 8.24 -30.92
CA TYR A 567 -14.09 9.64 -31.17
C TYR A 567 -14.69 9.85 -32.55
N ARG A 568 -14.13 9.23 -33.59
CA ARG A 568 -14.65 9.32 -34.98
C ARG A 568 -16.10 8.83 -35.05
N ALA A 569 -16.42 7.76 -34.33
CA ALA A 569 -17.79 7.23 -34.27
C ALA A 569 -18.80 8.21 -33.67
N ARG A 570 -18.37 9.15 -32.81
CA ARG A 570 -19.24 10.14 -32.13
C ARG A 570 -19.23 11.50 -32.79
N LEU A 571 -18.09 11.93 -33.31
CA LEU A 571 -17.90 13.24 -33.93
C LEU A 571 -18.23 13.25 -35.43
N GLY A 572 -18.22 12.08 -36.09
CA GLY A 572 -18.60 11.94 -37.50
C GLY A 572 -17.58 12.48 -38.51
N HIS A 573 -16.37 12.82 -38.07
CA HIS A 573 -15.28 13.33 -38.92
C HIS A 573 -13.92 12.82 -38.44
N ARG A 574 -12.84 13.21 -39.13
CA ARG A 574 -11.49 12.74 -38.82
C ARG A 574 -11.07 13.24 -37.44
N VAL A 575 -10.48 12.34 -36.66
CA VAL A 575 -9.91 12.65 -35.34
C VAL A 575 -8.46 12.20 -35.36
N VAL A 576 -7.59 13.06 -34.83
CA VAL A 576 -6.19 12.76 -34.56
C VAL A 576 -6.00 12.83 -33.06
N VAL A 577 -5.53 11.74 -32.47
CA VAL A 577 -5.20 11.69 -31.05
C VAL A 577 -3.72 11.96 -30.87
N LEU A 578 -3.35 12.80 -29.91
CA LEU A 578 -1.98 13.11 -29.52
C LEU A 578 -1.76 12.87 -28.02
N PHE A 579 -0.52 12.58 -27.63
CA PHE A 579 -0.13 12.41 -26.24
C PHE A 579 0.66 13.62 -25.70
N ASP A 580 0.88 13.66 -24.38
CA ASP A 580 1.78 14.64 -23.76
C ASP A 580 3.20 14.56 -24.35
N GLY A 581 3.75 15.70 -24.80
CA GLY A 581 5.06 15.76 -25.46
C GLY A 581 5.02 15.79 -26.99
N GLU A 582 3.84 15.65 -27.62
CA GLU A 582 3.64 15.68 -29.08
C GLU A 582 3.16 17.07 -29.57
N GLU A 583 3.52 18.16 -28.88
CA GLU A 583 2.99 19.51 -29.18
C GLU A 583 3.37 20.03 -30.58
N GLU A 584 4.54 19.67 -31.11
CA GLU A 584 4.99 20.08 -32.44
C GLU A 584 4.11 19.48 -33.55
N GLU A 585 3.59 18.27 -33.35
CA GLU A 585 2.72 17.57 -34.30
C GLU A 585 1.30 18.15 -34.31
N ALA A 586 0.84 18.69 -33.17
CA ALA A 586 -0.51 19.26 -33.02
C ALA A 586 -0.79 20.39 -34.01
N THR A 587 0.21 21.23 -34.29
CA THR A 587 0.05 22.37 -35.20
C THR A 587 -0.17 21.92 -36.64
N ALA A 588 0.53 20.87 -37.08
CA ALA A 588 0.42 20.37 -38.45
C ALA A 588 -0.96 19.77 -38.76
N PHE A 589 -1.54 19.02 -37.81
CA PHE A 589 -2.85 18.39 -38.01
C PHE A 589 -4.03 19.34 -37.82
N ALA A 590 -3.89 20.38 -37.00
CA ALA A 590 -4.95 21.36 -36.75
C ALA A 590 -5.26 22.24 -37.97
N GLU A 591 -4.33 22.37 -38.92
CA GLU A 591 -4.52 23.13 -40.16
C GLU A 591 -5.31 22.34 -41.22
N GLU A 592 -5.56 21.04 -41.02
CA GLU A 592 -6.32 20.21 -41.96
C GLU A 592 -7.84 20.40 -41.79
N PRO A 593 -8.58 20.79 -42.84
CA PRO A 593 -10.03 20.99 -42.75
C PRO A 593 -10.79 19.72 -42.35
N GLY A 594 -11.65 19.81 -41.33
CA GLY A 594 -12.49 18.70 -40.88
C GLY A 594 -11.79 17.69 -39.97
N THR A 595 -10.64 18.05 -39.40
CA THR A 595 -9.90 17.26 -38.40
C THR A 595 -10.08 17.86 -37.01
N THR A 596 -10.45 17.02 -36.04
CA THR A 596 -10.39 17.37 -34.61
C THR A 596 -9.16 16.74 -33.99
N VAL A 597 -8.31 17.55 -33.35
CA VAL A 597 -7.15 17.09 -32.59
C VAL A 597 -7.53 16.98 -31.12
N LEU A 598 -7.33 15.80 -30.53
CA LEU A 598 -7.61 15.53 -29.12
C LEU A 598 -6.36 15.09 -28.39
N LYS A 599 -6.13 15.66 -27.21
CA LYS A 599 -5.01 15.30 -26.35
C LYS A 599 -5.45 14.25 -25.32
N LEU A 600 -4.71 13.16 -25.24
CA LEU A 600 -4.82 12.14 -24.20
C LEU A 600 -3.64 12.23 -23.25
N SER A 601 -3.90 12.08 -21.96
CA SER A 601 -2.86 12.02 -20.92
C SER A 601 -2.81 10.62 -20.32
N ARG A 602 -1.61 10.06 -20.15
CA ARG A 602 -1.45 8.75 -19.50
C ARG A 602 -1.62 8.91 -18.00
N ASP A 603 -2.18 7.89 -17.34
CA ASP A 603 -2.22 7.82 -15.89
C ASP A 603 -0.82 8.05 -15.31
N PRO A 604 -0.64 9.05 -14.43
CA PRO A 604 0.67 9.40 -13.91
C PRO A 604 1.23 8.32 -12.98
N ASP A 605 0.36 7.49 -12.39
CA ASP A 605 0.74 6.50 -11.40
C ASP A 605 1.53 5.34 -12.02
N VAL A 606 2.35 4.72 -11.17
CA VAL A 606 3.01 3.45 -11.47
C VAL A 606 2.37 2.32 -10.68
N LEU A 607 2.59 1.10 -11.13
CA LEU A 607 2.16 -0.10 -10.46
C LEU A 607 3.04 -0.38 -9.23
N ASP A 608 2.39 -0.92 -8.21
CA ASP A 608 3.00 -1.53 -7.04
C ASP A 608 4.08 -2.53 -7.46
N THR A 609 5.24 -2.49 -6.79
CA THR A 609 6.33 -3.43 -7.04
C THR A 609 5.86 -4.88 -6.87
N TRP A 610 4.97 -5.15 -5.91
CA TRP A 610 4.39 -6.47 -5.69
C TRP A 610 3.51 -6.96 -6.84
N PHE A 611 2.96 -6.05 -7.66
CA PHE A 611 2.21 -6.40 -8.87
C PHE A 611 3.14 -6.98 -9.93
N SER A 612 4.31 -6.38 -10.13
CA SER A 612 5.30 -6.89 -11.07
C SER A 612 6.00 -8.16 -10.58
N SER A 613 6.50 -8.17 -9.33
CA SER A 613 7.19 -9.32 -8.75
C SER A 613 6.26 -10.51 -8.54
N GLY A 614 4.94 -10.29 -8.42
CA GLY A 614 3.94 -11.35 -8.46
C GLY A 614 3.90 -12.14 -9.78
N LEU A 615 4.54 -11.65 -10.84
CA LEU A 615 4.66 -12.35 -12.13
C LEU A 615 6.01 -13.05 -12.33
N TRP A 616 6.88 -13.04 -11.32
CA TRP A 616 8.23 -13.61 -11.39
C TRP A 616 8.29 -15.03 -12.01
N PRO A 617 7.40 -15.99 -11.63
CA PRO A 617 7.46 -17.37 -12.12
C PRO A 617 7.31 -17.54 -13.63
N ILE A 618 6.67 -16.58 -14.31
CA ILE A 618 6.43 -16.64 -15.75
C ILE A 618 7.20 -15.55 -16.50
N GLY A 619 7.33 -14.35 -15.92
CA GLY A 619 8.00 -13.21 -16.53
C GLY A 619 9.48 -13.45 -16.77
N THR A 620 10.18 -14.15 -15.86
CA THR A 620 11.60 -14.50 -16.07
C THR A 620 11.81 -15.60 -17.11
N LEU A 621 10.75 -16.33 -17.46
CA LEU A 621 10.78 -17.39 -18.47
C LEU A 621 10.36 -16.87 -19.85
N GLY A 622 10.07 -15.58 -19.99
CA GLY A 622 9.76 -14.93 -21.26
C GLY A 622 8.27 -14.88 -21.59
N TRP A 623 7.36 -15.21 -20.65
CA TRP A 623 5.95 -14.84 -20.79
C TRP A 623 5.85 -13.32 -20.99
N PRO A 624 5.01 -12.79 -21.90
CA PRO A 624 3.82 -13.43 -22.48
C PRO A 624 4.04 -14.33 -23.69
N GLU A 625 5.26 -14.48 -24.15
CA GLU A 625 5.57 -15.38 -25.27
C GLU A 625 5.59 -16.85 -24.82
N GLU A 626 5.22 -17.74 -25.73
CA GLU A 626 5.20 -19.19 -25.55
C GLU A 626 6.60 -19.81 -25.72
N THR A 627 7.54 -19.39 -24.88
CA THR A 627 8.95 -19.79 -24.96
C THR A 627 9.18 -21.26 -24.61
N GLY A 628 10.32 -21.80 -25.05
CA GLY A 628 10.71 -23.17 -24.71
C GLY A 628 10.98 -23.35 -23.21
N GLU A 629 11.49 -22.30 -22.56
CA GLU A 629 11.81 -22.29 -21.14
C GLU A 629 10.56 -22.19 -20.26
N LEU A 630 9.57 -21.39 -20.66
CA LEU A 630 8.27 -21.37 -19.98
C LEU A 630 7.67 -22.76 -19.96
N LYS A 631 7.60 -23.44 -21.10
CA LYS A 631 7.06 -24.81 -21.22
C LYS A 631 7.85 -25.85 -20.44
N ARG A 632 9.14 -25.60 -20.19
CA ARG A 632 10.05 -26.56 -19.57
C ARG A 632 10.10 -26.42 -18.05
N TYR A 633 10.10 -25.19 -17.54
CA TYR A 633 10.40 -24.90 -16.14
C TYR A 633 9.23 -24.30 -15.35
N PHE A 634 8.07 -24.08 -15.98
CA PHE A 634 6.83 -23.69 -15.32
C PHE A 634 5.81 -24.85 -15.33
N PRO A 635 5.18 -25.19 -14.19
CA PRO A 635 5.37 -24.62 -12.85
C PRO A 635 6.76 -24.93 -12.27
N THR A 636 7.22 -24.10 -11.33
CA THR A 636 8.54 -24.30 -10.68
C THR A 636 8.47 -25.33 -9.55
N ASP A 637 9.61 -25.86 -9.10
CA ASP A 637 9.61 -26.96 -8.12
C ASP A 637 9.55 -26.44 -6.67
N VAL A 638 10.49 -25.57 -6.31
CA VAL A 638 10.65 -25.08 -4.93
C VAL A 638 10.86 -23.58 -4.91
N LEU A 639 10.02 -22.89 -4.14
CA LEU A 639 10.24 -21.51 -3.72
C LEU A 639 10.84 -21.47 -2.32
N VAL A 640 12.09 -21.04 -2.21
CA VAL A 640 12.77 -20.85 -0.91
C VAL A 640 12.75 -19.37 -0.54
N THR A 641 12.19 -19.04 0.62
CA THR A 641 12.03 -17.65 1.05
C THR A 641 11.90 -17.48 2.57
N GLY A 642 12.03 -16.24 3.04
CA GLY A 642 11.80 -15.87 4.44
C GLY A 642 10.31 -15.79 4.78
N PHE A 643 9.97 -16.00 6.06
CA PHE A 643 8.57 -15.93 6.52
C PHE A 643 7.95 -14.54 6.37
N ASP A 644 8.77 -13.51 6.32
CA ASP A 644 8.37 -12.12 6.20
C ASP A 644 7.66 -11.83 4.88
N ILE A 645 7.95 -12.57 3.80
CA ILE A 645 7.39 -12.34 2.47
C ILE A 645 6.41 -13.39 1.94
N ILE A 646 5.84 -14.19 2.84
CA ILE A 646 4.73 -15.09 2.51
C ILE A 646 3.54 -14.28 1.94
N PHE A 647 3.17 -13.19 2.61
CA PHE A 647 2.02 -12.38 2.21
C PHE A 647 2.32 -11.46 1.03
N PHE A 648 3.52 -10.83 1.07
CA PHE A 648 3.94 -9.87 0.06
C PHE A 648 4.12 -10.50 -1.31
N TRP A 649 4.63 -11.74 -1.34
CA TRP A 649 5.14 -12.32 -2.58
C TRP A 649 4.57 -13.70 -2.88
N VAL A 650 4.67 -14.66 -1.95
CA VAL A 650 4.16 -16.03 -2.18
C VAL A 650 2.67 -16.00 -2.51
N ALA A 651 1.87 -15.33 -1.69
CA ALA A 651 0.43 -15.25 -1.89
C ALA A 651 0.04 -14.47 -3.16
N ARG A 652 0.78 -13.40 -3.48
CA ARG A 652 0.58 -12.64 -4.73
C ARG A 652 0.87 -13.48 -5.97
N MET A 653 1.98 -14.23 -5.99
CA MET A 653 2.28 -15.17 -7.06
C MET A 653 1.17 -16.24 -7.19
N MET A 654 0.77 -16.85 -6.08
CA MET A 654 -0.31 -17.85 -6.11
C MET A 654 -1.59 -17.30 -6.74
N MET A 655 -2.08 -16.13 -6.29
CA MET A 655 -3.28 -15.52 -6.85
C MET A 655 -3.11 -15.11 -8.31
N MET A 656 -2.00 -14.47 -8.66
CA MET A 656 -1.78 -13.95 -10.00
C MET A 656 -1.60 -15.06 -11.04
N GLN A 657 -0.79 -16.09 -10.76
CA GLN A 657 -0.58 -17.17 -11.73
C GLN A 657 -1.87 -17.97 -11.96
N LEU A 658 -2.64 -18.26 -10.90
CA LEU A 658 -3.93 -18.94 -11.05
C LEU A 658 -4.97 -18.08 -11.79
N ALA A 659 -4.93 -16.75 -11.66
CA ALA A 659 -5.81 -15.84 -12.40
C ALA A 659 -5.40 -15.60 -13.87
N VAL A 660 -4.10 -15.65 -14.16
CA VAL A 660 -3.54 -15.31 -15.48
C VAL A 660 -3.36 -16.54 -16.36
N VAL A 661 -2.73 -17.61 -15.83
CA VAL A 661 -2.38 -18.82 -16.59
C VAL A 661 -3.08 -20.08 -16.07
N GLY A 662 -3.83 -20.01 -14.97
CA GLY A 662 -4.64 -21.13 -14.46
C GLY A 662 -3.83 -22.26 -13.82
N GLU A 663 -2.56 -22.02 -13.48
CA GLU A 663 -1.64 -23.01 -12.92
C GLU A 663 -0.92 -22.45 -11.69
N VAL A 664 -0.53 -23.32 -10.74
CA VAL A 664 0.24 -22.90 -9.57
C VAL A 664 1.65 -22.45 -9.96
N PRO A 665 2.23 -21.44 -9.31
CA PRO A 665 3.58 -20.98 -9.62
C PRO A 665 4.68 -21.96 -9.18
N PHE A 666 4.44 -22.71 -8.11
CA PHE A 666 5.40 -23.64 -7.52
C PHE A 666 4.70 -24.81 -6.82
N HIS A 667 5.35 -25.97 -6.82
CA HIS A 667 4.88 -27.14 -6.09
C HIS A 667 5.15 -27.07 -4.58
N THR A 668 6.27 -26.47 -4.15
CA THR A 668 6.65 -26.41 -2.73
C THR A 668 7.18 -25.05 -2.34
N VAL A 669 6.73 -24.53 -1.19
CA VAL A 669 7.26 -23.33 -0.55
C VAL A 669 8.02 -23.74 0.69
N TYR A 670 9.32 -23.48 0.73
CA TYR A 670 10.14 -23.67 1.93
C TYR A 670 10.42 -22.31 2.57
N VAL A 671 9.82 -22.11 3.74
CA VAL A 671 9.91 -20.92 4.56
C VAL A 671 11.02 -21.10 5.59
N HIS A 672 12.11 -20.36 5.43
CA HIS A 672 13.21 -20.37 6.37
C HIS A 672 13.08 -19.24 7.43
N ALA A 673 13.71 -19.45 8.58
CA ALA A 673 13.75 -18.45 9.65
C ALA A 673 14.67 -17.26 9.30
N LEU A 674 14.65 -16.20 10.11
CA LEU A 674 15.48 -15.01 9.86
C LEU A 674 16.85 -15.15 10.52
N VAL A 675 17.86 -14.55 9.87
CA VAL A 675 19.20 -14.43 10.45
C VAL A 675 19.19 -13.24 11.42
N ARG A 676 19.64 -13.50 12.65
CA ARG A 676 19.78 -12.54 13.74
C ARG A 676 21.24 -12.36 14.11
N ASP A 677 21.55 -11.25 14.76
CA ASP A 677 22.86 -11.07 15.38
C ASP A 677 23.07 -12.06 16.55
N GLU A 678 24.28 -12.07 17.11
CA GLU A 678 24.65 -12.93 18.24
C GLU A 678 23.74 -12.76 19.46
N LYS A 679 23.15 -11.56 19.63
CA LYS A 679 22.24 -11.21 20.73
C LYS A 679 20.78 -11.55 20.41
N GLY A 680 20.49 -12.05 19.21
CA GLY A 680 19.14 -12.38 18.76
C GLY A 680 18.33 -11.19 18.24
N LYS A 681 18.93 -10.02 18.05
CA LYS A 681 18.23 -8.87 17.46
C LYS A 681 18.14 -9.02 15.94
N LYS A 682 17.09 -8.42 15.35
CA LYS A 682 16.99 -8.27 13.89
C LYS A 682 18.24 -7.54 13.40
N MET A 683 18.88 -8.03 12.35
CA MET A 683 19.93 -7.26 11.69
C MET A 683 19.29 -6.08 10.95
N SER A 684 19.79 -4.88 11.19
CA SER A 684 19.40 -3.70 10.42
C SER A 684 20.54 -2.69 10.32
N LYS A 685 20.61 -1.99 9.17
CA LYS A 685 21.63 -0.95 8.96
C LYS A 685 21.53 0.16 10.02
N SER A 686 20.31 0.46 10.48
CA SER A 686 20.06 1.46 11.53
C SER A 686 20.60 1.07 12.91
N LEU A 687 20.61 -0.23 13.24
CA LEU A 687 21.17 -0.73 14.50
C LEU A 687 22.70 -0.94 14.42
N GLY A 688 23.29 -0.80 13.23
CA GLY A 688 24.72 -1.03 13.01
C GLY A 688 25.18 -2.48 13.24
N ASN A 689 24.24 -3.43 13.28
CA ASN A 689 24.51 -4.85 13.58
C ASN A 689 24.43 -5.75 12.33
N VAL A 690 24.54 -5.18 11.14
CA VAL A 690 24.58 -5.93 9.88
C VAL A 690 25.98 -6.48 9.67
N LEU A 691 26.06 -7.76 9.32
CA LEU A 691 27.29 -8.38 8.83
C LEU A 691 27.23 -8.42 7.30
N ASP A 692 28.25 -7.88 6.64
CA ASP A 692 28.40 -8.04 5.19
C ASP A 692 28.86 -9.48 4.91
N PRO A 693 28.18 -10.22 4.02
CA PRO A 693 28.62 -11.56 3.64
C PRO A 693 30.03 -11.55 3.04
N LEU A 694 30.46 -10.50 2.32
CA LEU A 694 31.79 -10.43 1.74
C LEU A 694 32.88 -10.39 2.80
N ASP A 695 32.71 -9.58 3.85
CA ASP A 695 33.67 -9.48 4.95
C ASP A 695 33.89 -10.85 5.61
N LEU A 696 32.81 -11.61 5.81
CA LEU A 696 32.90 -12.95 6.40
C LEU A 696 33.52 -13.97 5.44
N ILE A 697 33.23 -13.86 4.15
CA ILE A 697 33.79 -14.73 3.12
C ILE A 697 35.30 -14.47 2.95
N ASP A 698 35.74 -13.22 2.99
CA ASP A 698 37.17 -12.88 2.90
C ASP A 698 37.94 -13.28 4.16
N GLU A 699 37.30 -13.24 5.33
CA GLU A 699 37.90 -13.66 6.59
C GLU A 699 37.94 -15.19 6.78
N TYR A 700 36.90 -15.91 6.34
CA TYR A 700 36.71 -17.34 6.66
C TYR A 700 36.57 -18.29 5.46
N GLY A 701 36.37 -17.78 4.25
CA GLY A 701 36.03 -18.57 3.05
C GLY A 701 34.52 -18.75 2.86
N ALA A 702 34.09 -18.82 1.60
CA ALA A 702 32.70 -19.01 1.22
C ALA A 702 32.15 -20.36 1.71
N ASP A 703 32.95 -21.42 1.64
CA ASP A 703 32.52 -22.75 2.10
C ASP A 703 32.23 -22.77 3.61
N ALA A 704 33.07 -22.14 4.43
CA ALA A 704 32.88 -22.06 5.88
C ALA A 704 31.60 -21.27 6.24
N VAL A 705 31.37 -20.13 5.57
CA VAL A 705 30.18 -19.31 5.76
C VAL A 705 28.92 -20.12 5.38
N ARG A 706 28.92 -20.74 4.21
CA ARG A 706 27.78 -21.53 3.71
C ARG A 706 27.49 -22.75 4.58
N PHE A 707 28.53 -23.47 5.00
CA PHE A 707 28.37 -24.62 5.87
C PHE A 707 27.79 -24.22 7.22
N THR A 708 28.24 -23.09 7.79
CA THR A 708 27.66 -22.53 9.01
C THR A 708 26.16 -22.27 8.84
N LEU A 709 25.79 -21.57 7.77
CA LEU A 709 24.40 -21.23 7.46
C LEU A 709 23.53 -22.49 7.27
N ALA A 710 24.00 -23.46 6.48
CA ALA A 710 23.29 -24.70 6.21
C ALA A 710 23.14 -25.58 7.47
N SER A 711 24.19 -25.70 8.29
CA SER A 711 24.15 -26.47 9.55
C SER A 711 23.13 -25.92 10.56
N MET A 712 22.79 -24.65 10.43
CA MET A 712 21.86 -23.95 11.28
C MET A 712 20.45 -23.84 10.70
N ALA A 713 20.20 -24.38 9.51
CA ALA A 713 18.92 -24.33 8.78
C ALA A 713 17.81 -25.21 9.39
N ALA A 714 17.76 -25.31 10.72
CA ALA A 714 16.72 -26.06 11.42
C ALA A 714 15.38 -25.33 11.30
N MET A 715 14.33 -26.10 10.96
CA MET A 715 12.97 -25.57 10.84
C MET A 715 12.49 -24.97 12.18
N GLY A 716 11.95 -23.75 12.13
CA GLY A 716 11.22 -23.13 13.24
C GLY A 716 12.05 -22.34 14.28
N ARG A 717 13.36 -22.11 14.07
CA ARG A 717 14.16 -21.25 14.96
C ARG A 717 15.02 -20.25 14.20
N ASP A 718 15.00 -19.00 14.66
CA ASP A 718 15.87 -17.94 14.15
C ASP A 718 17.36 -18.28 14.31
N LEU A 719 18.14 -17.86 13.33
CA LEU A 719 19.55 -18.21 13.19
C LEU A 719 20.42 -17.12 13.84
N LYS A 720 20.92 -17.38 15.05
CA LYS A 720 21.85 -16.48 15.74
C LYS A 720 23.27 -16.68 15.20
N LEU A 721 23.69 -15.81 14.30
CA LEU A 721 24.99 -15.92 13.64
C LEU A 721 26.09 -15.30 14.50
N SER A 722 27.19 -16.04 14.72
CA SER A 722 28.39 -15.56 15.43
C SER A 722 29.65 -15.86 14.65
N LYS A 723 30.64 -14.94 14.66
CA LYS A 723 31.92 -15.13 13.96
C LYS A 723 32.67 -16.37 14.45
N ASP A 724 32.66 -16.63 15.76
CA ASP A 724 33.33 -17.80 16.36
C ASP A 724 32.84 -19.14 15.78
N ARG A 725 31.55 -19.23 15.44
CA ARG A 725 30.97 -20.43 14.83
C ARG A 725 31.48 -20.62 13.39
N ILE A 726 31.59 -19.54 12.63
CA ILE A 726 32.15 -19.58 11.27
C ILE A 726 33.63 -19.98 11.33
N ALA A 727 34.38 -19.41 12.27
CA ALA A 727 35.77 -19.79 12.51
C ALA A 727 35.91 -21.28 12.86
N GLY A 728 34.98 -21.83 13.65
CA GLY A 728 34.89 -23.25 13.94
C GLY A 728 34.74 -24.11 12.68
N TYR A 729 33.83 -23.73 11.78
CA TYR A 729 33.59 -24.46 10.53
C TYR A 729 34.64 -24.22 9.44
N ARG A 730 35.43 -23.15 9.52
CA ARG A 730 36.63 -23.01 8.69
C ARG A 730 37.68 -24.10 8.97
N ASN A 731 37.71 -24.63 10.19
CA ASN A 731 38.65 -25.68 10.58
C ASN A 731 38.18 -27.10 10.20
N PHE A 732 36.89 -27.27 9.91
CA PHE A 732 36.30 -28.52 9.42
C PHE A 732 36.49 -28.61 7.91
#